data_AF-A6NTF5-F1
#
_entry.id   AF-A6NTF5-F1
#
_cell.length_a   1.000
_cell.length_b   1.000
_cell.length_c   1.000
_cell.angle_alpha   90.00
_cell.angle_beta   90.00
_cell.angle_gamma   90.00
#
_symmetry.space_group_name_H-M   'P 1'
#
loop_
_entity.id
_entity.type
_entity.pdbx_description
1 polymer ?
#
loop_
_entity_poly.entity_id
_entity_poly.type
_entity_poly.pdbx_seq_one_letter_code
_entity_poly.pdbx_strand_id
1 'polypeptide(L)'
;MEQIQNNQVITNYHRENAQFPGIALDGSLVYLCWQRFVDRHDSLMASCRQGDQVLWETEISDGGEVLHPVILSHNGTIWYAWAEYARESWRILARYFRDGQWSQVMTVAADEALFFPRLFVWQDQVHVIWTEQHKGSAAAVLCALSLEGAGDAQTVSVIPEAYRACAIEGGDGNLYVAYDGFDGKQYKLFARACANGVWGEEIVVSQSGDWASTPWIAAMPGGAVVGWYDYGYMAVYSVRSADLSVKDGVLSAGNHQVLKEGVDWYLDLHVASNSAGLQAMAYTRSKYDVLVCTRQGNGPWSRPVLMTYGDGHCAVHPKLLVTEDGTIHLMWQFGFKNGHLDRNASVIHNFLTPEEMAKQPDYVAPPSDFTQPIPANWDKKLDAHPADVVRAWLDKNGYQDLSLYFGDIHGQSGLSDGMGEVDQYYHRAQDKAKLDFTALTDHDCYPDWTTQSEWEMLRTNCRLMNKDGELACLLAYEWTPNEYKYDYGHKNVYYRGDEGEIFRSGDKGGMTPTDLYNSIRAYKALCIPHHPAADWGMVSAATDWNFHDPEVQRAVEIYSRHAPFEDFPSRSKFTKNIKKMEYCSVQDALARGYRLGFTAGSDSHQTEHGVEGGIVAAFVPSLKREYVWDALYNRLTYGTTGARILVSLKINGAPMGSEVKTLGDAPVTIEGSVLGTDTVTVELLRDNHVIKSWACDGNTCDFSLEDSAESGACYYLRVTQKDEHMAWSSPIWVDRA
;
A
#
# COMPACT_ATOMS: atom_id res chain seq x y z
N MET A 1 29.40 0.47 15.77
CA MET A 1 29.58 1.22 14.52
C MET A 1 29.84 2.65 14.93
N GLU A 2 31.02 3.19 14.66
CA GLU A 2 31.23 4.65 14.76
C GLU A 2 30.21 5.28 13.80
N GLN A 3 29.25 6.03 14.36
CA GLN A 3 28.15 6.64 13.61
C GLN A 3 28.72 7.51 12.48
N ILE A 4 28.06 7.47 11.33
CA ILE A 4 28.31 8.37 10.21
C ILE A 4 28.27 9.82 10.74
N GLN A 5 29.36 10.55 10.60
CA GLN A 5 29.68 11.73 11.41
C GLN A 5 28.89 13.01 11.05
N ASN A 6 28.10 13.00 9.97
CA ASN A 6 27.49 14.20 9.37
C ASN A 6 25.94 14.22 9.42
N ASN A 7 25.30 13.35 10.20
CA ASN A 7 23.84 13.36 10.30
C ASN A 7 23.34 14.62 11.02
N GLN A 8 22.47 15.38 10.33
CA GLN A 8 21.83 16.59 10.83
C GLN A 8 20.31 16.43 10.86
N VAL A 9 19.72 16.64 12.02
CA VAL A 9 18.26 16.66 12.19
C VAL A 9 17.75 18.03 11.70
N ILE A 10 16.99 18.05 10.61
CA ILE A 10 16.51 19.28 9.98
C ILE A 10 15.23 19.78 10.65
N THR A 11 14.29 18.88 10.91
CA THR A 11 12.99 19.19 11.52
C THR A 11 12.88 18.59 12.91
N ASN A 12 12.00 19.16 13.72
CA ASN A 12 11.81 18.74 15.10
C ASN A 12 10.51 17.95 15.23
N TYR A 13 10.60 16.63 15.36
CA TYR A 13 9.42 15.79 15.56
C TYR A 13 8.60 16.16 16.80
N HIS A 14 9.08 16.94 17.77
CA HIS A 14 8.21 17.43 18.85
C HIS A 14 7.25 18.55 18.42
N ARG A 15 7.43 19.13 17.23
CA ARG A 15 6.62 20.24 16.71
C ARG A 15 5.73 19.83 15.54
N GLU A 16 6.22 18.93 14.70
CA GLU A 16 5.53 18.50 13.48
C GLU A 16 5.92 17.08 13.05
N ASN A 17 5.09 16.42 12.26
CA ASN A 17 5.53 15.32 11.42
C ASN A 17 6.03 15.89 10.09
N ALA A 18 7.17 15.43 9.60
CA ALA A 18 7.82 15.97 8.41
C ALA A 18 8.14 14.86 7.40
N GLN A 19 7.63 15.01 6.19
CA GLN A 19 7.62 13.99 5.15
C GLN A 19 8.11 14.54 3.80
N PHE A 20 8.44 13.63 2.88
CA PHE A 20 8.82 13.93 1.49
C PHE A 20 9.82 15.11 1.36
N PRO A 21 11.05 14.96 1.89
CA PRO A 21 12.02 16.03 1.85
C PRO A 21 12.44 16.39 0.43
N GLY A 22 13.05 17.56 0.26
CA GLY A 22 13.72 18.01 -0.96
C GLY A 22 14.91 18.92 -0.65
N ILE A 23 15.92 18.91 -1.55
CA ILE A 23 17.15 19.70 -1.42
C ILE A 23 17.54 20.36 -2.76
N ALA A 24 18.01 21.60 -2.69
CA ALA A 24 18.64 22.31 -3.79
C ALA A 24 19.78 23.20 -3.28
N LEU A 25 20.75 23.53 -4.15
CA LEU A 25 21.86 24.42 -3.84
C LEU A 25 21.86 25.65 -4.75
N ASP A 26 22.27 26.79 -4.20
CA ASP A 26 22.66 27.98 -4.96
C ASP A 26 23.90 28.62 -4.33
N GLY A 27 25.04 28.46 -5.00
CA GLY A 27 26.35 28.77 -4.43
C GLY A 27 26.61 27.98 -3.15
N SER A 28 26.82 28.67 -2.02
CA SER A 28 27.02 28.05 -0.71
C SER A 28 25.73 27.86 0.10
N LEU A 29 24.58 28.31 -0.43
CA LEU A 29 23.30 28.25 0.27
C LEU A 29 22.61 26.92 -0.01
N VAL A 30 22.08 26.32 1.06
CA VAL A 30 21.30 25.09 1.01
C VAL A 30 19.83 25.44 1.17
N TYR A 31 19.02 25.09 0.18
CA TYR A 31 17.57 25.25 0.22
C TYR A 31 16.90 23.89 0.41
N LEU A 32 15.96 23.85 1.34
CA LEU A 32 15.27 22.64 1.76
C LEU A 32 13.76 22.83 1.63
N CYS A 33 13.03 21.74 1.38
CA CYS A 33 11.58 21.69 1.58
C CYS A 33 11.14 20.37 2.19
N TRP A 34 9.96 20.36 2.80
CA TRP A 34 9.29 19.15 3.29
C TRP A 34 7.79 19.40 3.45
N GLN A 35 7.01 18.34 3.34
CA GLN A 35 5.61 18.33 3.76
C GLN A 35 5.56 18.29 5.29
N ARG A 36 4.79 19.19 5.89
CA ARG A 36 4.57 19.29 7.32
C ARG A 36 3.14 18.92 7.64
N PHE A 37 2.96 17.96 8.54
CA PHE A 37 1.65 17.55 9.06
C PHE A 37 1.51 17.92 10.55
N VAL A 38 0.53 18.78 10.86
CA VAL A 38 0.18 19.22 12.22
C VAL A 38 -1.33 19.40 12.31
N ASP A 39 -1.94 18.92 13.40
CA ASP A 39 -3.37 19.13 13.70
C ASP A 39 -4.32 18.76 12.54
N ARG A 40 -4.04 17.65 11.85
CA ARG A 40 -4.76 17.18 10.65
C ARG A 40 -4.72 18.18 9.49
N HIS A 41 -3.59 18.84 9.27
CA HIS A 41 -3.36 19.71 8.13
C HIS A 41 -1.95 19.54 7.57
N ASP A 42 -1.89 19.36 6.26
CA ASP A 42 -0.69 19.28 5.44
C ASP A 42 -0.31 20.64 4.86
N SER A 43 0.95 21.03 5.04
CA SER A 43 1.49 22.31 4.56
C SER A 43 2.91 22.12 4.00
N LEU A 44 3.33 23.02 3.12
CA LEU A 44 4.67 23.01 2.55
C LEU A 44 5.59 23.95 3.32
N MET A 45 6.63 23.40 3.93
CA MET A 45 7.70 24.17 4.56
C MET A 45 8.89 24.31 3.63
N ALA A 46 9.54 25.47 3.71
CA ALA A 46 10.82 25.74 3.06
C ALA A 46 11.81 26.36 4.04
N SER A 47 13.10 26.07 3.85
CA SER A 47 14.19 26.66 4.63
C SER A 47 15.39 27.00 3.75
N CYS A 48 16.11 28.06 4.10
CA CYS A 48 17.44 28.36 3.56
C CYS A 48 18.47 28.37 4.69
N ARG A 49 19.61 27.72 4.44
CA ARG A 49 20.67 27.51 5.42
C ARG A 49 22.04 27.84 4.84
N GLN A 50 22.95 28.26 5.71
CA GLN A 50 24.37 28.43 5.42
C GLN A 50 25.17 27.70 6.50
N GLY A 51 25.73 26.53 6.15
CA GLY A 51 26.20 25.58 7.16
C GLY A 51 25.06 25.24 8.13
N ASP A 52 25.35 25.27 9.44
CA ASP A 52 24.34 24.98 10.47
C ASP A 52 23.40 26.17 10.77
N GLN A 53 23.65 27.35 10.19
CA GLN A 53 22.83 28.53 10.42
C GLN A 53 21.57 28.51 9.55
N VAL A 54 20.40 28.51 10.19
CA VAL A 54 19.11 28.76 9.53
C VAL A 54 18.99 30.25 9.25
N LEU A 55 18.98 30.62 7.97
CA LEU A 55 18.77 32.01 7.54
C LEU A 55 17.28 32.37 7.60
N TRP A 56 16.43 31.44 7.13
CA TRP A 56 14.98 31.52 7.26
C TRP A 56 14.34 30.13 7.16
N GLU A 57 13.14 30.02 7.70
CA GLU A 57 12.26 28.86 7.63
C GLU A 57 10.81 29.37 7.64
N THR A 58 10.00 28.98 6.66
CA THR A 58 8.64 29.48 6.51
C THR A 58 7.75 28.47 5.79
N GLU A 59 6.47 28.52 6.09
CA GLU A 59 5.44 27.88 5.29
C GLU A 59 5.25 28.65 3.98
N ILE A 60 5.03 27.93 2.88
CA ILE A 60 4.91 28.46 1.52
C ILE A 60 3.71 27.91 0.74
N SER A 61 2.83 27.13 1.37
CA SER A 61 1.53 26.73 0.82
C SER A 61 0.42 27.68 1.23
N ASP A 62 -0.70 27.68 0.50
CA ASP A 62 -1.83 28.61 0.70
C ASP A 62 -3.13 27.88 1.15
N GLY A 63 -3.01 26.95 2.09
CA GLY A 63 -4.12 26.42 2.91
C GLY A 63 -4.90 25.20 2.40
N GLY A 64 -4.47 24.55 1.32
CA GLY A 64 -4.93 23.19 0.96
C GLY A 64 -4.04 22.10 1.57
N GLU A 65 -4.37 20.83 1.31
CA GLU A 65 -3.59 19.69 1.82
C GLU A 65 -2.48 19.33 0.83
N VAL A 66 -1.23 19.64 1.21
CA VAL A 66 -0.02 19.46 0.38
C VAL A 66 0.42 18.00 0.30
N LEU A 67 0.86 17.54 -0.89
CA LEU A 67 1.43 16.22 -1.13
C LEU A 67 2.64 16.28 -2.09
N HIS A 68 3.67 15.49 -1.81
CA HIS A 68 4.84 15.27 -2.67
C HIS A 68 5.51 16.56 -3.18
N PRO A 69 5.96 17.47 -2.30
CA PRO A 69 6.68 18.66 -2.72
C PRO A 69 8.04 18.33 -3.36
N VAL A 70 8.44 19.16 -4.31
CA VAL A 70 9.75 19.09 -4.99
C VAL A 70 10.38 20.47 -5.09
N ILE A 71 11.71 20.50 -5.16
CA ILE A 71 12.52 21.73 -5.20
C ILE A 71 13.59 21.63 -6.29
N LEU A 72 13.89 22.75 -6.94
CA LEU A 72 14.95 22.88 -7.95
C LEU A 72 15.58 24.27 -7.89
N SER A 73 16.90 24.37 -8.01
CA SER A 73 17.61 25.64 -8.16
C SER A 73 18.02 25.82 -9.62
N HIS A 74 17.72 26.98 -10.20
CA HIS A 74 18.16 27.34 -11.55
C HIS A 74 18.33 28.85 -11.69
N ASN A 75 19.48 29.29 -12.21
CA ASN A 75 19.79 30.71 -12.49
C ASN A 75 19.44 31.69 -11.34
N GLY A 76 19.84 31.35 -10.10
CA GLY A 76 19.59 32.16 -8.90
C GLY A 76 18.12 32.21 -8.45
N THR A 77 17.28 31.33 -8.99
CA THR A 77 15.87 31.19 -8.62
C THR A 77 15.63 29.79 -8.05
N ILE A 78 14.99 29.72 -6.89
CA ILE A 78 14.64 28.45 -6.25
C ILE A 78 13.17 28.17 -6.51
N TRP A 79 12.89 27.12 -7.25
CA TRP A 79 11.56 26.68 -7.64
C TRP A 79 11.04 25.59 -6.72
N TYR A 80 9.75 25.66 -6.42
CA TYR A 80 9.01 24.69 -5.65
C TYR A 80 7.76 24.29 -6.43
N ALA A 81 7.42 23.01 -6.44
CA ALA A 81 6.15 22.52 -6.95
C ALA A 81 5.59 21.41 -6.04
N TRP A 82 4.27 21.27 -5.97
CA TRP A 82 3.59 20.26 -5.14
C TRP A 82 2.21 19.94 -5.69
N ALA A 83 1.68 18.77 -5.32
CA ALA A 83 0.26 18.48 -5.48
C ALA A 83 -0.47 19.02 -4.24
N GLU A 84 -1.68 19.56 -4.43
CA GLU A 84 -2.49 20.09 -3.33
C GLU A 84 -3.96 19.74 -3.55
N TYR A 85 -4.59 19.16 -2.54
CA TYR A 85 -6.04 18.97 -2.54
C TYR A 85 -6.73 20.12 -1.81
N ALA A 86 -7.68 20.78 -2.46
CA ALA A 86 -8.64 21.61 -1.76
C ALA A 86 -9.91 21.77 -2.58
N ARG A 87 -11.05 21.93 -1.90
CA ARG A 87 -12.36 22.20 -2.54
C ARG A 87 -12.72 21.15 -3.60
N GLU A 88 -12.55 19.87 -3.26
CA GLU A 88 -12.90 18.71 -4.10
C GLU A 88 -12.11 18.62 -5.43
N SER A 89 -10.91 19.21 -5.49
CA SER A 89 -10.04 19.14 -6.66
C SER A 89 -8.57 19.08 -6.27
N TRP A 90 -7.82 18.25 -7.01
CA TRP A 90 -6.37 18.21 -6.97
C TRP A 90 -5.79 19.25 -7.89
N ARG A 91 -4.73 19.93 -7.43
CA ARG A 91 -4.00 20.95 -8.19
C ARG A 91 -2.52 20.65 -8.19
N ILE A 92 -1.86 20.91 -9.31
CA ILE A 92 -0.40 21.07 -9.34
C ILE A 92 -0.14 22.56 -9.15
N LEU A 93 0.62 22.89 -8.11
CA LEU A 93 0.97 24.26 -7.76
C LEU A 93 2.47 24.46 -7.87
N ALA A 94 2.88 25.70 -8.16
CA ALA A 94 4.28 26.09 -8.19
C ALA A 94 4.50 27.50 -7.63
N ARG A 95 5.68 27.74 -7.06
CA ARG A 95 6.14 29.08 -6.68
C ARG A 95 7.66 29.14 -6.71
N TYR A 96 8.21 30.35 -6.70
CA TYR A 96 9.65 30.51 -6.62
C TYR A 96 10.09 31.54 -5.59
N PHE A 97 11.34 31.42 -5.15
CA PHE A 97 12.06 32.40 -4.36
C PHE A 97 13.22 32.97 -5.18
N ARG A 98 13.28 34.30 -5.28
CA ARG A 98 14.32 35.00 -6.04
C ARG A 98 14.57 36.36 -5.41
N ASP A 99 15.84 36.76 -5.32
CA ASP A 99 16.24 38.10 -4.84
C ASP A 99 15.62 38.49 -3.48
N GLY A 100 15.46 37.51 -2.59
CA GLY A 100 14.87 37.72 -1.26
C GLY A 100 13.34 37.79 -1.22
N GLN A 101 12.65 37.52 -2.34
CA GLN A 101 11.21 37.64 -2.47
C GLN A 101 10.56 36.35 -2.97
N TRP A 102 9.35 36.10 -2.47
CA TRP A 102 8.50 35.01 -2.94
C TRP A 102 7.60 35.49 -4.09
N SER A 103 7.43 34.65 -5.10
CA SER A 103 6.34 34.80 -6.07
C SER A 103 4.97 34.56 -5.40
N GLN A 104 3.90 34.93 -6.10
CA GLN A 104 2.58 34.35 -5.80
C GLN A 104 2.59 32.85 -6.09
N VAL A 105 1.67 32.11 -5.46
CA VAL A 105 1.43 30.71 -5.82
C VAL A 105 0.73 30.66 -7.18
N MET A 106 1.31 29.88 -8.10
CA MET A 106 0.80 29.64 -9.44
C MET A 106 0.06 28.31 -9.47
N THR A 107 -1.16 28.32 -10.00
CA THR A 107 -1.86 27.08 -10.36
C THR A 107 -1.37 26.64 -11.73
N VAL A 108 -0.70 25.48 -11.79
CA VAL A 108 -0.22 24.86 -13.04
C VAL A 108 -1.35 24.08 -13.70
N ALA A 109 -2.06 23.26 -12.92
CA ALA A 109 -3.16 22.42 -13.39
C ALA A 109 -4.16 22.17 -12.24
N ALA A 110 -5.40 21.84 -12.59
CA ALA A 110 -6.47 21.48 -11.64
C ALA A 110 -7.39 20.42 -12.27
N ASP A 111 -7.58 19.28 -11.60
CA ASP A 111 -8.46 18.20 -12.06
C ASP A 111 -8.87 17.27 -10.90
N GLU A 112 -9.45 16.11 -11.21
CA GLU A 112 -9.90 15.10 -10.24
C GLU A 112 -8.76 14.29 -9.60
N ALA A 113 -7.59 14.19 -10.22
CA ALA A 113 -6.44 13.44 -9.70
C ALA A 113 -5.12 13.83 -10.39
N LEU A 114 -4.33 14.68 -9.73
CA LEU A 114 -3.03 15.16 -10.21
C LEU A 114 -1.94 14.89 -9.16
N PHE A 115 -0.94 14.08 -9.50
CA PHE A 115 0.03 13.55 -8.54
C PHE A 115 1.49 13.59 -9.04
N PHE A 116 2.40 13.37 -8.09
CA PHE A 116 3.84 13.14 -8.32
C PHE A 116 4.54 14.22 -9.18
N PRO A 117 4.42 15.52 -8.86
CA PRO A 117 5.15 16.54 -9.60
C PRO A 117 6.67 16.32 -9.51
N ARG A 118 7.37 16.62 -10.59
CA ARG A 118 8.84 16.65 -10.68
C ARG A 118 9.27 17.91 -11.42
N LEU A 119 10.33 18.55 -10.94
CA LEU A 119 10.95 19.71 -11.58
C LEU A 119 12.22 19.29 -12.32
N PHE A 120 12.44 19.88 -13.50
CA PHE A 120 13.67 19.69 -14.28
C PHE A 120 14.00 20.93 -15.11
N VAL A 121 15.23 21.02 -15.59
CA VAL A 121 15.66 22.04 -16.55
C VAL A 121 15.75 21.41 -17.93
N TRP A 122 15.24 22.10 -18.94
CA TRP A 122 15.42 21.76 -20.34
C TRP A 122 15.57 23.05 -21.16
N GLN A 123 16.62 23.14 -21.98
CA GLN A 123 16.90 24.33 -22.80
C GLN A 123 16.97 25.62 -21.97
N ASP A 124 17.64 25.56 -20.82
CA ASP A 124 17.79 26.68 -19.87
C ASP A 124 16.47 27.20 -19.25
N GLN A 125 15.38 26.44 -19.38
CA GLN A 125 14.08 26.76 -18.80
C GLN A 125 13.62 25.66 -17.82
N VAL A 126 13.02 26.09 -16.71
CA VAL A 126 12.42 25.19 -15.72
C VAL A 126 11.10 24.65 -16.23
N HIS A 127 10.87 23.36 -16.03
CA HIS A 127 9.66 22.66 -16.38
C HIS A 127 9.16 21.86 -15.18
N VAL A 128 7.86 21.56 -15.19
CA VAL A 128 7.22 20.61 -14.27
C VAL A 128 6.56 19.50 -15.08
N ILE A 129 6.73 18.26 -14.65
CA ILE A 129 6.02 17.08 -15.15
C ILE A 129 5.25 16.43 -14.00
N TRP A 130 4.05 15.92 -14.26
CA TRP A 130 3.20 15.25 -13.27
C TRP A 130 2.44 14.08 -13.91
N THR A 131 1.76 13.30 -13.07
CA THR A 131 0.81 12.27 -13.49
C THR A 131 -0.61 12.77 -13.32
N GLU A 132 -1.36 12.76 -14.41
CA GLU A 132 -2.80 13.01 -14.46
C GLU A 132 -3.53 11.67 -14.53
N GLN A 133 -4.54 11.45 -13.68
CA GLN A 133 -5.27 10.19 -13.63
C GLN A 133 -6.77 10.43 -13.79
N HIS A 134 -7.42 9.51 -14.48
CA HIS A 134 -8.87 9.38 -14.56
C HIS A 134 -9.23 7.90 -14.49
N LYS A 135 -10.54 7.63 -14.44
CA LYS A 135 -11.03 6.26 -14.45
C LYS A 135 -10.63 5.54 -15.75
N GLY A 136 -9.66 4.61 -15.64
CA GLY A 136 -9.16 3.82 -16.75
C GLY A 136 -8.17 4.55 -17.68
N SER A 137 -7.56 5.64 -17.22
CA SER A 137 -6.47 6.29 -17.95
C SER A 137 -5.52 7.03 -17.01
N ALA A 138 -4.25 7.07 -17.36
CA ALA A 138 -3.25 7.90 -16.69
C ALA A 138 -2.24 8.43 -17.71
N ALA A 139 -1.78 9.66 -17.53
CA ALA A 139 -0.93 10.34 -18.49
C ALA A 139 0.24 11.06 -17.82
N ALA A 140 1.40 11.03 -18.49
CA ALA A 140 2.52 11.91 -18.19
C ALA A 140 2.29 13.25 -18.88
N VAL A 141 2.19 14.33 -18.10
CA VAL A 141 1.90 15.69 -18.62
C VAL A 141 2.96 16.64 -18.11
N LEU A 142 3.47 17.52 -18.98
CA LEU A 142 4.46 18.53 -18.60
C LEU A 142 4.12 19.91 -19.15
N CYS A 143 4.64 20.95 -18.51
CA CYS A 143 4.64 22.30 -19.05
C CYS A 143 5.91 23.06 -18.62
N ALA A 144 6.21 24.13 -19.34
CA ALA A 144 7.28 25.05 -18.95
C ALA A 144 6.80 26.00 -17.84
N LEU A 145 7.72 26.44 -16.99
CA LEU A 145 7.50 27.47 -15.97
C LEU A 145 8.33 28.72 -16.32
N SER A 146 7.74 29.90 -16.10
CA SER A 146 8.43 31.19 -16.19
C SER A 146 8.06 32.07 -15.01
N LEU A 147 8.74 33.22 -14.88
CA LEU A 147 8.44 34.17 -13.80
C LEU A 147 7.02 34.75 -13.92
N GLU A 148 6.43 34.70 -15.11
CA GLU A 148 5.08 35.18 -15.38
C GLU A 148 3.98 34.12 -15.15
N GLY A 149 4.31 32.82 -15.12
CA GLY A 149 3.33 31.75 -14.96
C GLY A 149 3.74 30.41 -15.55
N ALA A 150 2.80 29.46 -15.54
CA ALA A 150 2.92 28.19 -16.26
C ALA A 150 2.53 28.37 -17.74
N GLY A 151 3.27 27.72 -18.63
CA GLY A 151 2.95 27.63 -20.06
C GLY A 151 1.89 26.56 -20.36
N ASP A 152 1.68 26.29 -21.64
CA ASP A 152 0.73 25.27 -22.07
C ASP A 152 1.20 23.86 -21.69
N ALA A 153 0.27 23.06 -21.16
CA ALA A 153 0.50 21.67 -20.80
C ALA A 153 0.49 20.77 -22.04
N GLN A 154 1.36 19.77 -22.05
CA GLN A 154 1.48 18.76 -23.10
C GLN A 154 1.53 17.36 -22.49
N THR A 155 0.63 16.47 -22.94
CA THR A 155 0.75 15.02 -22.70
C THR A 155 1.91 14.46 -23.51
N VAL A 156 2.83 13.76 -22.84
CA VAL A 156 4.05 13.20 -23.45
C VAL A 156 4.09 11.68 -23.50
N SER A 157 3.28 11.00 -22.67
CA SER A 157 3.04 9.56 -22.81
C SER A 157 2.15 9.24 -24.01
N VAL A 158 2.27 8.02 -24.53
CA VAL A 158 1.44 7.45 -25.60
C VAL A 158 0.68 6.22 -25.08
N ILE A 159 1.25 5.46 -24.15
CA ILE A 159 0.51 4.39 -23.46
C ILE A 159 -0.71 4.97 -22.70
N PRO A 160 -1.86 4.26 -22.63
CA PRO A 160 -3.09 4.78 -22.00
C PRO A 160 -3.00 5.04 -20.50
N GLU A 161 -2.08 4.36 -19.81
CA GLU A 161 -1.94 4.40 -18.36
C GLU A 161 -0.46 4.53 -17.97
N ALA A 162 0.04 5.76 -17.94
CA ALA A 162 1.38 6.15 -17.52
C ALA A 162 1.38 6.83 -16.15
N TYR A 163 2.19 6.33 -15.22
CA TYR A 163 2.27 6.75 -13.83
C TYR A 163 3.69 7.19 -13.44
N ARG A 164 3.80 7.98 -12.36
CA ARG A 164 5.06 8.43 -11.73
C ARG A 164 6.07 9.00 -12.73
N ALA A 165 5.61 9.90 -13.60
CA ALA A 165 6.42 10.44 -14.69
C ALA A 165 7.58 11.31 -14.22
N CYS A 166 8.75 11.13 -14.85
CA CYS A 166 9.96 11.89 -14.61
C CYS A 166 10.58 12.34 -15.94
N ALA A 167 11.30 13.45 -15.94
CA ALA A 167 11.97 13.97 -17.12
C ALA A 167 13.31 14.62 -16.79
N ILE A 168 14.25 14.61 -17.74
CA ILE A 168 15.54 15.29 -17.63
C ILE A 168 16.09 15.65 -19.02
N GLU A 169 16.80 16.77 -19.11
CA GLU A 169 17.69 17.03 -20.24
C GLU A 169 18.95 16.16 -20.10
N GLY A 170 19.18 15.29 -21.08
CA GLY A 170 20.37 14.46 -21.14
C GLY A 170 21.63 15.27 -21.46
N GLY A 171 22.81 14.70 -21.22
CA GLY A 171 24.09 15.37 -21.55
C GLY A 171 24.31 15.59 -23.06
N ASP A 172 23.48 14.97 -23.89
CA ASP A 172 23.43 15.17 -25.34
C ASP A 172 22.43 16.27 -25.77
N GLY A 173 21.76 16.95 -24.83
CA GLY A 173 20.81 18.04 -25.05
C GLY A 173 19.40 17.59 -25.45
N ASN A 174 19.12 16.28 -25.48
CA ASN A 174 17.78 15.77 -25.73
C ASN A 174 16.97 15.71 -24.43
N LEU A 175 15.65 15.89 -24.52
CA LEU A 175 14.76 15.66 -23.39
C LEU A 175 14.40 14.18 -23.32
N TYR A 176 14.60 13.55 -22.18
CA TYR A 176 14.19 12.18 -21.89
C TYR A 176 13.08 12.18 -20.86
N VAL A 177 12.06 11.35 -21.08
CA VAL A 177 10.95 11.11 -20.16
C VAL A 177 10.90 9.62 -19.85
N ALA A 178 10.69 9.28 -18.59
CA ALA A 178 10.47 7.91 -18.13
C ALA A 178 9.27 7.86 -17.17
N TYR A 179 8.50 6.78 -17.25
CA TYR A 179 7.34 6.50 -16.41
C TYR A 179 7.15 4.99 -16.35
N ASP A 180 6.65 4.48 -15.23
CA ASP A 180 6.09 3.14 -15.25
C ASP A 180 4.65 3.21 -15.77
N GLY A 181 4.20 2.16 -16.44
CA GLY A 181 2.89 2.17 -17.09
C GLY A 181 2.26 0.80 -17.14
N PHE A 182 0.94 0.77 -17.01
CA PHE A 182 0.15 -0.46 -17.06
C PHE A 182 -0.25 -0.76 -18.51
N ASP A 183 0.22 -1.89 -19.04
CA ASP A 183 -0.06 -2.29 -20.44
C ASP A 183 -1.37 -3.09 -20.60
N GLY A 184 -2.24 -3.03 -19.59
CA GLY A 184 -3.44 -3.87 -19.47
C GLY A 184 -3.16 -5.26 -18.88
N LYS A 185 -1.91 -5.60 -18.59
CA LYS A 185 -1.52 -6.87 -17.97
C LYS A 185 -0.51 -6.71 -16.84
N GLN A 186 0.50 -5.87 -17.03
CA GLN A 186 1.58 -5.67 -16.07
C GLN A 186 2.12 -4.25 -16.13
N TYR A 187 2.83 -3.85 -15.08
CA TYR A 187 3.60 -2.62 -15.10
C TYR A 187 4.96 -2.84 -15.77
N LYS A 188 5.32 -1.94 -16.68
CA LYS A 188 6.62 -1.89 -17.34
C LYS A 188 7.19 -0.49 -17.22
N LEU A 189 8.51 -0.38 -17.32
CA LEU A 189 9.17 0.91 -17.45
C LEU A 189 9.16 1.33 -18.92
N PHE A 190 8.58 2.49 -19.21
CA PHE A 190 8.57 3.12 -20.53
C PHE A 190 9.50 4.33 -20.55
N ALA A 191 10.03 4.64 -21.74
CA ALA A 191 10.76 5.86 -21.98
C ALA A 191 10.43 6.45 -23.35
N ARG A 192 10.51 7.77 -23.45
CA ARG A 192 10.35 8.55 -24.68
C ARG A 192 11.35 9.70 -24.69
N ALA A 193 11.75 10.16 -25.87
CA ALA A 193 12.65 11.29 -25.99
C ALA A 193 12.17 12.31 -27.01
N CYS A 194 12.49 13.58 -26.76
CA CYS A 194 12.29 14.68 -27.70
C CYS A 194 13.68 15.17 -28.16
N ALA A 195 13.93 15.03 -29.46
CA ALA A 195 15.18 15.44 -30.10
C ALA A 195 14.88 16.49 -31.17
N ASN A 196 15.60 17.61 -31.14
CA ASN A 196 15.37 18.76 -32.04
C ASN A 196 13.89 19.23 -32.05
N GLY A 197 13.22 19.19 -30.90
CA GLY A 197 11.81 19.58 -30.76
C GLY A 197 10.80 18.56 -31.32
N VAL A 198 11.24 17.36 -31.69
CA VAL A 198 10.38 16.28 -32.21
C VAL A 198 10.39 15.10 -31.25
N TRP A 199 9.20 14.70 -30.81
CA TRP A 199 9.01 13.49 -30.01
C TRP A 199 9.20 12.22 -30.86
N GLY A 200 10.03 11.30 -30.38
CA GLY A 200 10.18 9.96 -30.95
C GLY A 200 9.09 8.99 -30.50
N GLU A 201 9.26 7.72 -30.86
CA GLU A 201 8.43 6.61 -30.37
C GLU A 201 8.74 6.28 -28.90
N GLU A 202 7.77 5.70 -28.20
CA GLU A 202 8.00 5.09 -26.89
C GLU A 202 8.74 3.76 -27.02
N ILE A 203 9.59 3.46 -26.03
CA ILE A 203 10.21 2.14 -25.87
C ILE A 203 9.93 1.58 -24.48
N VAL A 204 9.91 0.25 -24.37
CA VAL A 204 9.97 -0.45 -23.07
C VAL A 204 11.43 -0.61 -22.67
N VAL A 205 11.78 -0.14 -21.47
CA VAL A 205 13.15 -0.20 -20.92
C VAL A 205 13.34 -1.43 -20.03
N SER A 206 12.34 -1.76 -19.21
CA SER A 206 12.38 -2.91 -18.29
C SER A 206 12.45 -4.22 -19.07
N GLN A 207 13.36 -5.12 -18.67
CA GLN A 207 13.59 -6.42 -19.32
C GLN A 207 13.01 -7.60 -18.53
N SER A 208 12.60 -7.37 -17.27
CA SER A 208 12.02 -8.40 -16.41
C SER A 208 10.59 -8.76 -16.82
N GLY A 209 10.16 -9.96 -16.42
CA GLY A 209 8.73 -10.34 -16.41
C GLY A 209 7.97 -9.84 -15.19
N ASP A 210 8.69 -9.34 -14.18
CA ASP A 210 8.15 -8.72 -12.97
C ASP A 210 7.61 -7.31 -13.26
N TRP A 211 6.89 -6.73 -12.30
CA TRP A 211 6.30 -5.41 -12.43
C TRP A 211 7.34 -4.33 -12.10
N ALA A 212 7.49 -3.33 -12.95
CA ALA A 212 8.40 -2.21 -12.74
C ALA A 212 7.70 -1.04 -12.04
N SER A 213 8.41 -0.31 -11.18
CA SER A 213 7.87 0.86 -10.47
C SER A 213 8.90 1.95 -10.21
N THR A 214 8.36 3.15 -9.98
CA THR A 214 9.04 4.29 -9.35
C THR A 214 10.32 4.67 -10.08
N PRO A 215 10.25 5.00 -11.39
CA PRO A 215 11.43 5.39 -12.12
C PRO A 215 11.93 6.76 -11.68
N TRP A 216 13.25 6.91 -11.71
CA TRP A 216 13.94 8.18 -11.57
C TRP A 216 15.01 8.31 -12.64
N ILE A 217 15.12 9.50 -13.21
CA ILE A 217 16.00 9.76 -14.35
C ILE A 217 16.98 10.90 -14.01
N ALA A 218 18.23 10.74 -14.43
CA ALA A 218 19.28 11.74 -14.26
C ALA A 218 20.13 11.86 -15.52
N ALA A 219 20.81 13.00 -15.68
CA ALA A 219 21.64 13.25 -16.85
C ALA A 219 22.93 12.40 -16.81
N MET A 220 23.37 11.99 -17.99
CA MET A 220 24.72 11.42 -18.19
C MET A 220 25.33 12.01 -19.47
N PRO A 221 26.67 11.99 -19.65
CA PRO A 221 27.31 12.69 -20.76
C PRO A 221 26.79 12.35 -22.18
N GLY A 222 26.29 11.13 -22.40
CA GLY A 222 25.78 10.68 -23.70
C GLY A 222 24.24 10.54 -23.80
N GLY A 223 23.50 11.11 -22.85
CA GLY A 223 22.04 10.95 -22.76
C GLY A 223 21.56 11.01 -21.31
N ALA A 224 20.78 10.02 -20.89
CA ALA A 224 20.26 9.93 -19.53
C ALA A 224 20.46 8.52 -18.93
N VAL A 225 20.47 8.43 -17.60
CA VAL A 225 20.37 7.14 -16.89
C VAL A 225 19.02 7.10 -16.19
N VAL A 226 18.33 5.96 -16.27
CA VAL A 226 17.10 5.70 -15.52
C VAL A 226 17.34 4.58 -14.52
N GLY A 227 16.89 4.79 -13.28
CA GLY A 227 16.83 3.79 -12.23
C GLY A 227 15.39 3.47 -11.86
N TRP A 228 15.11 2.22 -11.53
CA TRP A 228 13.79 1.74 -11.11
C TRP A 228 13.95 0.48 -10.24
N TYR A 229 12.86 0.01 -9.64
CA TYR A 229 12.83 -1.34 -9.08
C TYR A 229 11.78 -2.21 -9.78
N ASP A 230 12.09 -3.49 -9.93
CA ASP A 230 11.10 -4.51 -10.29
C ASP A 230 10.69 -5.29 -9.03
N TYR A 231 9.44 -5.73 -8.97
CA TYR A 231 8.93 -6.60 -7.93
C TYR A 231 7.99 -7.68 -8.47
N GLY A 232 8.19 -8.89 -7.98
CA GLY A 232 7.51 -10.10 -8.43
C GLY A 232 6.66 -10.75 -7.35
N TYR A 233 6.29 -12.00 -7.58
CA TYR A 233 5.69 -12.84 -6.53
C TYR A 233 6.76 -13.36 -5.56
N MET A 234 6.34 -13.74 -4.35
CA MET A 234 7.17 -14.17 -3.23
C MET A 234 8.05 -13.06 -2.66
N ALA A 235 7.56 -11.81 -2.67
CA ALA A 235 8.27 -10.62 -2.20
C ALA A 235 9.66 -10.41 -2.83
N VAL A 236 9.90 -10.99 -4.02
CA VAL A 236 11.17 -10.82 -4.74
C VAL A 236 11.22 -9.41 -5.34
N TYR A 237 12.41 -8.82 -5.33
CA TYR A 237 12.64 -7.55 -6.00
C TYR A 237 14.03 -7.46 -6.61
N SER A 238 14.18 -6.48 -7.49
CA SER A 238 15.48 -6.05 -7.99
C SER A 238 15.54 -4.54 -8.20
N VAL A 239 16.68 -3.93 -7.84
CA VAL A 239 16.99 -2.51 -8.16
C VAL A 239 17.83 -2.48 -9.43
N ARG A 240 17.40 -1.71 -10.41
CA ARG A 240 17.94 -1.74 -11.77
C ARG A 240 18.26 -0.35 -12.30
N SER A 241 19.09 -0.32 -13.33
CA SER A 241 19.34 0.87 -14.14
C SER A 241 19.54 0.54 -15.62
N ALA A 242 19.31 1.51 -16.48
CA ALA A 242 19.65 1.47 -17.90
C ALA A 242 20.05 2.86 -18.41
N ASP A 243 20.86 2.88 -19.46
CA ASP A 243 21.28 4.10 -20.15
C ASP A 243 20.35 4.35 -21.33
N LEU A 244 19.84 5.57 -21.43
CA LEU A 244 19.01 6.05 -22.52
C LEU A 244 19.84 6.97 -23.42
N SER A 245 19.76 6.75 -24.73
CA SER A 245 20.44 7.60 -25.72
C SER A 245 19.61 7.74 -26.98
N VAL A 246 19.71 8.87 -27.65
CA VAL A 246 19.13 9.12 -28.97
C VAL A 246 20.23 9.10 -30.03
N LYS A 247 20.04 8.26 -31.05
CA LYS A 247 20.91 8.22 -32.24
C LYS A 247 20.06 8.31 -33.49
N ASP A 248 20.39 9.24 -34.38
CA ASP A 248 19.65 9.47 -35.64
C ASP A 248 18.13 9.67 -35.41
N GLY A 249 17.77 10.31 -34.29
CA GLY A 249 16.37 10.54 -33.87
C GLY A 249 15.67 9.34 -33.23
N VAL A 250 16.36 8.21 -33.05
CA VAL A 250 15.80 6.99 -32.47
C VAL A 250 16.30 6.82 -31.03
N LEU A 251 15.37 6.73 -30.09
CA LEU A 251 15.64 6.39 -28.70
C LEU A 251 16.03 4.92 -28.56
N SER A 252 17.05 4.64 -27.76
CA SER A 252 17.44 3.29 -27.37
C SER A 252 17.80 3.21 -25.89
N ALA A 253 17.53 2.04 -25.29
CA ALA A 253 17.97 1.69 -23.95
C ALA A 253 19.06 0.62 -24.02
N GLY A 254 20.16 0.83 -23.29
CA GLY A 254 21.28 -0.12 -23.22
C GLY A 254 21.95 -0.10 -21.84
N ASN A 255 23.06 -0.83 -21.70
CA ASN A 255 23.81 -0.91 -20.45
C ASN A 255 22.94 -1.25 -19.23
N HIS A 256 22.02 -2.21 -19.39
CA HIS A 256 21.17 -2.69 -18.31
C HIS A 256 22.03 -3.29 -17.19
N GLN A 257 21.85 -2.78 -15.97
CA GLN A 257 22.56 -3.25 -14.79
C GLN A 257 21.57 -3.61 -13.69
N VAL A 258 21.89 -4.66 -12.94
CA VAL A 258 21.18 -5.07 -11.72
C VAL A 258 22.07 -4.69 -10.55
N LEU A 259 21.62 -3.74 -9.73
CA LEU A 259 22.38 -3.25 -8.59
C LEU A 259 22.14 -4.14 -7.37
N LYS A 260 20.90 -4.63 -7.22
CA LYS A 260 20.47 -5.45 -6.09
C LYS A 260 19.38 -6.40 -6.51
N GLU A 261 19.41 -7.62 -5.97
CA GLU A 261 18.29 -8.55 -5.93
C GLU A 261 18.07 -8.96 -4.47
N GLY A 262 16.83 -9.24 -4.11
CA GLY A 262 16.49 -9.63 -2.75
C GLY A 262 15.04 -10.07 -2.58
N VAL A 263 14.73 -10.37 -1.32
CA VAL A 263 13.38 -10.67 -0.83
C VAL A 263 13.16 -9.75 0.36
N ASP A 264 12.21 -8.83 0.24
CA ASP A 264 11.86 -7.92 1.32
C ASP A 264 10.54 -7.21 1.01
N TRP A 265 10.03 -6.44 1.96
CA TRP A 265 8.91 -5.51 1.73
C TRP A 265 9.41 -4.08 1.69
N TYR A 266 8.67 -3.20 1.03
CA TYR A 266 8.96 -1.78 0.86
C TYR A 266 10.23 -1.45 0.05
N LEU A 267 10.06 -0.66 -1.00
CA LEU A 267 11.12 -0.14 -1.85
C LEU A 267 10.82 1.28 -2.27
N ASP A 268 11.80 2.15 -2.12
CA ASP A 268 11.82 3.50 -2.67
C ASP A 268 13.23 3.82 -3.16
N LEU A 269 13.37 4.72 -4.14
CA LEU A 269 14.66 5.09 -4.70
C LEU A 269 14.68 6.53 -5.23
N HIS A 270 15.88 7.05 -5.46
CA HIS A 270 16.11 8.33 -6.11
C HIS A 270 17.41 8.30 -6.91
N VAL A 271 17.42 8.98 -8.06
CA VAL A 271 18.61 9.09 -8.91
C VAL A 271 18.94 10.57 -9.12
N ALA A 272 20.21 10.93 -9.00
CA ALA A 272 20.70 12.28 -9.25
C ALA A 272 22.07 12.25 -9.93
N SER A 273 22.45 13.36 -10.55
CA SER A 273 23.74 13.53 -11.23
C SER A 273 24.26 14.96 -11.11
N ASN A 274 25.55 15.16 -11.35
CA ASN A 274 26.15 16.48 -11.55
C ASN A 274 26.58 16.70 -13.01
N SER A 275 27.04 17.92 -13.34
CA SER A 275 27.49 18.24 -14.71
C SER A 275 28.82 17.57 -15.08
N ALA A 276 29.64 17.19 -14.09
CA ALA A 276 30.84 16.38 -14.29
C ALA A 276 30.55 14.91 -14.69
N GLY A 277 29.29 14.49 -14.74
CA GLY A 277 28.89 13.15 -15.16
C GLY A 277 29.08 12.07 -14.10
N LEU A 278 29.10 12.44 -12.82
CA LEU A 278 28.91 11.54 -11.69
C LEU A 278 27.41 11.32 -11.48
N GLN A 279 26.97 10.07 -11.43
CA GLN A 279 25.62 9.66 -11.08
C GLN A 279 25.61 9.01 -9.70
N ALA A 280 24.52 9.20 -8.96
CA ALA A 280 24.25 8.54 -7.70
C ALA A 280 22.83 7.98 -7.68
N MET A 281 22.67 6.80 -7.09
CA MET A 281 21.38 6.17 -6.86
C MET A 281 21.27 5.80 -5.39
N ALA A 282 20.23 6.32 -4.74
CA ALA A 282 19.80 5.93 -3.41
C ALA A 282 18.64 4.93 -3.57
N TYR A 283 18.64 3.85 -2.81
CA TYR A 283 17.51 2.95 -2.73
C TYR A 283 17.37 2.41 -1.32
N THR A 284 16.14 2.13 -0.92
CA THR A 284 15.87 1.58 0.41
C THR A 284 16.13 0.07 0.43
N ARG A 285 16.59 -0.42 1.58
CA ARG A 285 16.51 -1.84 1.94
C ARG A 285 15.40 -1.96 2.97
N SER A 286 14.29 -2.54 2.53
CA SER A 286 13.03 -2.41 3.24
C SER A 286 12.73 -0.94 3.57
N LYS A 287 12.08 -0.69 4.69
CA LYS A 287 11.79 0.65 5.22
C LYS A 287 12.89 1.23 6.11
N TYR A 288 13.98 0.49 6.40
CA TYR A 288 14.90 0.83 7.50
C TYR A 288 16.17 1.55 7.07
N ASP A 289 16.73 1.19 5.91
CA ASP A 289 18.06 1.62 5.50
C ASP A 289 18.01 2.25 4.11
N VAL A 290 18.77 3.32 3.89
CA VAL A 290 19.03 3.85 2.54
C VAL A 290 20.48 3.56 2.17
N LEU A 291 20.64 2.83 1.07
CA LEU A 291 21.92 2.51 0.46
C LEU A 291 22.16 3.41 -0.74
N VAL A 292 23.39 3.86 -0.92
CA VAL A 292 23.79 4.72 -2.03
C VAL A 292 24.91 4.07 -2.84
N CYS A 293 24.70 4.01 -4.16
CA CYS A 293 25.70 3.63 -5.14
C CYS A 293 26.04 4.84 -6.03
N THR A 294 27.28 4.89 -6.53
CA THR A 294 27.74 5.92 -7.47
C THR A 294 28.29 5.31 -8.73
N ARG A 295 28.33 6.08 -9.81
CA ARG A 295 28.84 5.65 -11.11
C ARG A 295 29.38 6.86 -11.88
N GLN A 296 30.43 6.67 -12.66
CA GLN A 296 30.96 7.67 -13.59
C GLN A 296 30.65 7.28 -15.03
N GLY A 297 30.02 8.17 -15.79
CA GLY A 297 29.71 7.95 -17.20
C GLY A 297 28.87 6.68 -17.42
N ASN A 298 29.37 5.73 -18.22
CA ASN A 298 28.72 4.45 -18.51
C ASN A 298 29.36 3.25 -17.76
N GLY A 299 30.19 3.52 -16.75
CA GLY A 299 30.84 2.49 -15.96
C GLY A 299 29.88 1.64 -15.12
N PRO A 300 30.40 0.66 -14.37
CA PRO A 300 29.60 -0.09 -13.40
C PRO A 300 29.24 0.78 -12.19
N TRP A 301 28.09 0.50 -11.56
CA TRP A 301 27.78 1.06 -10.24
C TRP A 301 28.76 0.57 -9.18
N SER A 302 29.11 1.45 -8.24
CA SER A 302 29.91 1.12 -7.07
C SER A 302 29.17 0.14 -6.16
N ARG A 303 29.91 -0.44 -5.20
CA ARG A 303 29.28 -1.12 -4.06
C ARG A 303 28.33 -0.17 -3.32
N PRO A 304 27.26 -0.68 -2.70
CA PRO A 304 26.35 0.12 -1.89
C PRO A 304 27.01 0.57 -0.59
N VAL A 305 26.75 1.82 -0.24
CA VAL A 305 27.16 2.46 1.01
C VAL A 305 25.92 2.82 1.82
N LEU A 306 25.84 2.37 3.07
CA LEU A 306 24.81 2.81 4.00
C LEU A 306 25.05 4.28 4.35
N MET A 307 24.05 5.13 4.08
CA MET A 307 24.12 6.57 4.37
C MET A 307 23.12 7.04 5.45
N THR A 308 22.32 6.12 5.98
CA THR A 308 21.41 6.35 7.12
C THR A 308 21.96 5.75 8.40
N TYR A 309 21.21 5.83 9.50
CA TYR A 309 21.69 5.45 10.83
C TYR A 309 22.03 3.96 10.99
N GLY A 310 21.36 3.04 10.28
CA GLY A 310 21.56 1.60 10.45
C GLY A 310 21.14 1.08 11.82
N ASP A 311 20.15 1.73 12.45
CA ASP A 311 19.72 1.49 13.84
C ASP A 311 18.34 0.85 13.95
N GLY A 312 17.72 0.51 12.82
CA GLY A 312 16.41 -0.13 12.75
C GLY A 312 15.22 0.84 12.84
N HIS A 313 15.46 2.15 12.85
CA HIS A 313 14.40 3.13 12.58
C HIS A 313 14.10 3.20 11.08
N CYS A 314 12.93 3.76 10.72
CA CYS A 314 12.56 3.86 9.32
C CYS A 314 13.37 4.97 8.65
N ALA A 315 13.86 4.70 7.44
CA ALA A 315 14.49 5.66 6.55
C ALA A 315 13.87 5.53 5.15
N VAL A 316 12.92 6.42 4.86
CA VAL A 316 12.07 6.38 3.66
C VAL A 316 12.17 7.69 2.88
N HIS A 317 11.67 7.71 1.64
CA HIS A 317 11.66 8.89 0.77
C HIS A 317 13.03 9.57 0.60
N PRO A 318 14.06 8.81 0.16
CA PRO A 318 15.39 9.37 -0.05
C PRO A 318 15.38 10.43 -1.16
N LYS A 319 16.13 11.52 -0.96
CA LYS A 319 16.48 12.50 -2.00
C LYS A 319 17.97 12.74 -2.05
N LEU A 320 18.50 12.70 -3.26
CA LEU A 320 19.90 12.95 -3.53
C LEU A 320 20.13 14.31 -4.17
N LEU A 321 21.28 14.90 -3.84
CA LEU A 321 21.91 15.95 -4.63
C LEU A 321 23.40 15.63 -4.76
N VAL A 322 23.93 15.79 -5.98
CA VAL A 322 25.34 15.56 -6.29
C VAL A 322 25.98 16.89 -6.64
N THR A 323 26.98 17.31 -5.87
CA THR A 323 27.71 18.56 -6.12
C THR A 323 28.80 18.38 -7.17
N GLU A 324 29.33 19.48 -7.71
CA GLU A 324 30.39 19.44 -8.72
C GLU A 324 31.73 18.88 -8.22
N ASP A 325 32.01 18.96 -6.91
CA ASP A 325 33.18 18.31 -6.29
C ASP A 325 32.97 16.81 -6.00
N GLY A 326 31.79 16.27 -6.35
CA GLY A 326 31.44 14.87 -6.18
C GLY A 326 30.90 14.50 -4.79
N THR A 327 30.62 15.48 -3.93
CA THR A 327 29.95 15.25 -2.65
C THR A 327 28.50 14.81 -2.87
N ILE A 328 28.10 13.75 -2.17
CA ILE A 328 26.74 13.22 -2.21
C ILE A 328 25.98 13.69 -0.99
N HIS A 329 24.95 14.49 -1.19
CA HIS A 329 23.97 14.85 -0.16
C HIS A 329 22.80 13.87 -0.22
N LEU A 330 22.41 13.36 0.95
CA LEU A 330 21.21 12.55 1.14
C LEU A 330 20.29 13.22 2.14
N MET A 331 19.03 13.39 1.77
CA MET A 331 17.94 13.64 2.71
C MET A 331 16.98 12.47 2.74
N TRP A 332 16.37 12.21 3.88
CA TRP A 332 15.33 11.19 4.00
C TRP A 332 14.35 11.54 5.12
N GLN A 333 13.17 10.93 5.04
CA GLN A 333 12.22 10.91 6.15
C GLN A 333 12.61 9.80 7.12
N PHE A 334 13.02 10.21 8.32
CA PHE A 334 13.19 9.34 9.46
C PHE A 334 11.83 9.08 10.11
N GLY A 335 11.52 7.82 10.40
CA GLY A 335 10.35 7.42 11.19
C GLY A 335 10.76 6.67 12.46
N PHE A 336 10.27 7.12 13.62
CA PHE A 336 10.61 6.50 14.89
C PHE A 336 9.89 5.16 15.10
N LYS A 337 10.50 4.06 14.61
CA LYS A 337 9.96 2.69 14.72
C LYS A 337 8.50 2.63 14.24
N ASN A 338 7.58 2.17 15.08
CA ASN A 338 6.20 1.87 14.70
C ASN A 338 5.25 3.09 14.71
N GLY A 339 5.72 4.35 14.62
CA GLY A 339 4.84 5.48 14.29
C GLY A 339 3.75 5.85 15.33
N HIS A 340 3.88 5.45 16.61
CA HIS A 340 2.80 5.58 17.60
C HIS A 340 2.94 6.69 18.67
N LEU A 341 3.91 7.59 18.57
CA LEU A 341 3.92 8.82 19.38
C LEU A 341 3.00 9.86 18.73
N ASP A 342 2.74 10.96 19.45
CA ASP A 342 2.00 12.12 18.92
C ASP A 342 2.60 12.64 17.59
N ARG A 343 3.92 12.46 17.44
CA ARG A 343 4.69 12.80 16.25
C ARG A 343 5.91 11.89 16.16
N ASN A 344 6.21 11.37 14.97
CA ASN A 344 7.19 10.30 14.77
C ASN A 344 8.13 10.50 13.60
N ALA A 345 7.85 11.47 12.72
CA ALA A 345 8.71 11.74 11.58
C ALA A 345 9.58 12.99 11.72
N SER A 346 10.80 12.90 11.20
CA SER A 346 11.68 14.04 11.00
C SER A 346 12.42 13.92 9.68
N VAL A 347 12.84 15.06 9.16
CA VAL A 347 13.73 15.10 8.01
C VAL A 347 15.16 15.11 8.51
N ILE A 348 15.98 14.21 7.99
CA ILE A 348 17.40 14.13 8.27
C ILE A 348 18.18 14.46 7.00
N HIS A 349 19.28 15.17 7.16
CA HIS A 349 20.25 15.45 6.11
C HIS A 349 21.60 14.83 6.49
N ASN A 350 22.26 14.23 5.51
CA ASN A 350 23.63 13.73 5.62
C ASN A 350 24.37 14.05 4.31
N PHE A 351 25.70 14.09 4.37
CA PHE A 351 26.53 14.17 3.18
C PHE A 351 27.82 13.39 3.36
N LEU A 352 28.34 12.86 2.25
CA LEU A 352 29.65 12.22 2.19
C LEU A 352 30.42 12.73 0.98
N THR A 353 31.65 13.17 1.21
CA THR A 353 32.63 13.44 0.16
C THR A 353 33.07 12.13 -0.52
N PRO A 354 33.67 12.17 -1.72
CA PRO A 354 34.21 10.97 -2.37
C PRO A 354 35.19 10.19 -1.49
N GLU A 355 36.02 10.89 -0.71
CA GLU A 355 36.98 10.26 0.21
C GLU A 355 36.30 9.55 1.38
N GLU A 356 35.27 10.17 1.98
CA GLU A 356 34.51 9.56 3.07
C GLU A 356 33.68 8.38 2.60
N MET A 357 33.07 8.47 1.41
CA MET A 357 32.31 7.38 0.79
C MET A 357 33.20 6.15 0.55
N ALA A 358 34.43 6.36 0.08
CA ALA A 358 35.41 5.28 -0.11
C ALA A 358 35.80 4.57 1.20
N LYS A 359 35.74 5.27 2.34
CA LYS A 359 36.09 4.74 3.67
C LYS A 359 34.94 4.00 4.37
N GLN A 360 33.71 4.12 3.87
CA GLN A 360 32.57 3.44 4.49
C GLN A 360 32.75 1.91 4.44
N PRO A 361 32.36 1.16 5.48
CA PRO A 361 32.46 -0.30 5.45
C PRO A 361 31.53 -0.90 4.39
N ASP A 362 31.71 -2.18 4.10
CA ASP A 362 30.74 -2.93 3.32
C ASP A 362 29.46 -3.14 4.13
N TYR A 363 28.32 -2.90 3.49
CA TYR A 363 27.02 -3.13 4.10
C TYR A 363 26.71 -4.63 4.13
N VAL A 364 26.34 -5.13 5.32
CA VAL A 364 25.84 -6.49 5.52
C VAL A 364 24.43 -6.37 6.06
N ALA A 365 23.45 -6.79 5.25
CA ALA A 365 22.05 -6.73 5.63
C ALA A 365 21.78 -7.66 6.83
N PRO A 366 21.04 -7.19 7.86
CA PRO A 366 20.57 -8.07 8.91
C PRO A 366 19.49 -9.02 8.35
N PRO A 367 19.44 -10.29 8.79
CA PRO A 367 18.39 -11.22 8.38
C PRO A 367 17.01 -10.72 8.86
N SER A 368 15.97 -11.01 8.09
CA SER A 368 14.57 -10.74 8.45
C SER A 368 13.71 -11.94 8.11
N ASP A 369 13.33 -12.71 9.12
CA ASP A 369 12.37 -13.82 8.96
C ASP A 369 10.95 -13.30 8.70
N PHE A 370 10.67 -12.08 9.16
CA PHE A 370 9.36 -11.46 9.05
C PHE A 370 8.98 -11.19 7.60
N THR A 371 9.93 -10.78 6.76
CA THR A 371 9.68 -10.45 5.34
C THR A 371 9.83 -11.65 4.40
N GLN A 372 10.14 -12.85 4.93
CA GLN A 372 10.20 -14.06 4.13
C GLN A 372 8.80 -14.50 3.67
N PRO A 373 8.66 -14.96 2.42
CA PRO A 373 7.41 -15.49 1.89
C PRO A 373 7.12 -16.88 2.47
N ILE A 374 5.86 -17.30 2.41
CA ILE A 374 5.44 -18.62 2.85
C ILE A 374 5.74 -19.63 1.73
N PRO A 375 6.64 -20.62 1.92
CA PRO A 375 7.09 -21.48 0.83
C PRO A 375 5.97 -22.25 0.12
N ALA A 376 4.93 -22.66 0.85
CA ALA A 376 3.79 -23.38 0.28
C ALA A 376 2.98 -22.54 -0.73
N ASN A 377 3.12 -21.21 -0.74
CA ASN A 377 2.41 -20.34 -1.66
C ASN A 377 2.98 -20.34 -3.08
N TRP A 378 4.19 -20.91 -3.26
CA TRP A 378 4.79 -21.06 -4.60
C TRP A 378 3.87 -21.85 -5.55
N ASP A 379 3.28 -22.94 -5.05
CA ASP A 379 2.43 -23.86 -5.80
C ASP A 379 0.98 -23.89 -5.28
N LYS A 380 0.57 -22.89 -4.48
CA LYS A 380 -0.78 -22.81 -3.94
C LYS A 380 -1.79 -22.62 -5.06
N LYS A 381 -2.76 -23.52 -5.12
CA LYS A 381 -3.82 -23.49 -6.14
C LYS A 381 -4.96 -22.59 -5.68
N LEU A 382 -5.48 -21.80 -6.59
CA LEU A 382 -6.62 -20.91 -6.35
C LEU A 382 -7.82 -21.38 -7.18
N ASP A 383 -8.05 -22.69 -7.17
CA ASP A 383 -8.99 -23.36 -8.05
C ASP A 383 -10.42 -22.81 -7.86
N ALA A 384 -11.17 -22.82 -8.96
CA ALA A 384 -12.50 -22.23 -9.07
C ALA A 384 -13.45 -23.16 -9.83
N HIS A 385 -14.75 -23.03 -9.53
CA HIS A 385 -15.79 -23.72 -10.29
C HIS A 385 -16.20 -22.93 -11.54
N PRO A 386 -16.59 -23.60 -12.64
CA PRO A 386 -17.22 -22.93 -13.78
C PRO A 386 -18.48 -22.15 -13.38
N ALA A 387 -18.77 -21.04 -14.08
CA ALA A 387 -19.85 -20.13 -13.71
C ALA A 387 -21.24 -20.78 -13.72
N ASP A 388 -21.50 -21.71 -14.65
CA ASP A 388 -22.74 -22.49 -14.72
C ASP A 388 -22.90 -23.44 -13.53
N VAL A 389 -21.81 -24.04 -13.06
CA VAL A 389 -21.79 -24.87 -11.84
C VAL A 389 -22.08 -24.03 -10.60
N VAL A 390 -21.45 -22.85 -10.47
CA VAL A 390 -21.72 -21.91 -9.37
C VAL A 390 -23.18 -21.48 -9.38
N ARG A 391 -23.74 -21.08 -10.53
CA ARG A 391 -25.14 -20.70 -10.65
C ARG A 391 -26.09 -21.83 -10.26
N ALA A 392 -25.88 -23.05 -10.76
CA ALA A 392 -26.70 -24.21 -10.41
C ALA A 392 -26.65 -24.53 -8.90
N TRP A 393 -25.47 -24.38 -8.29
CA TRP A 393 -25.31 -24.56 -6.85
C TRP A 393 -26.05 -23.47 -6.04
N LEU A 394 -26.00 -22.21 -6.48
CA LEU A 394 -26.75 -21.11 -5.87
C LEU A 394 -28.27 -21.33 -5.96
N ASP A 395 -28.77 -21.74 -7.12
CA ASP A 395 -30.20 -22.03 -7.33
C ASP A 395 -30.69 -23.15 -6.45
N LYS A 396 -29.93 -24.25 -6.35
CA LYS A 396 -30.22 -25.39 -5.47
C LYS A 396 -30.30 -24.94 -4.00
N ASN A 397 -29.46 -24.00 -3.61
CA ASN A 397 -29.39 -23.47 -2.24
C ASN A 397 -30.30 -22.26 -2.01
N GLY A 398 -31.24 -21.94 -2.91
CA GLY A 398 -32.22 -20.87 -2.69
C GLY A 398 -31.62 -19.46 -2.67
N TYR A 399 -30.56 -19.23 -3.45
CA TYR A 399 -29.91 -17.94 -3.64
C TYR A 399 -30.16 -17.42 -5.07
N GLN A 400 -31.40 -17.54 -5.58
CA GLN A 400 -31.73 -17.20 -6.98
C GLN A 400 -31.43 -15.75 -7.34
N ASP A 401 -31.62 -14.84 -6.38
CA ASP A 401 -31.45 -13.39 -6.56
C ASP A 401 -30.06 -12.87 -6.12
N LEU A 402 -29.13 -13.78 -5.82
CA LEU A 402 -27.78 -13.45 -5.37
C LEU A 402 -26.73 -14.08 -6.29
N SER A 403 -25.58 -13.43 -6.32
CA SER A 403 -24.31 -13.88 -6.88
C SER A 403 -23.31 -14.08 -5.76
N LEU A 404 -22.30 -14.92 -6.00
CA LEU A 404 -21.20 -15.15 -5.08
C LEU A 404 -19.91 -14.65 -5.70
N TYR A 405 -19.25 -13.72 -5.01
CA TYR A 405 -17.97 -13.15 -5.44
C TYR A 405 -16.92 -13.37 -4.36
N PHE A 406 -15.65 -13.35 -4.77
CA PHE A 406 -14.49 -13.59 -3.92
C PHE A 406 -13.54 -12.40 -3.94
N GLY A 407 -13.08 -11.99 -2.77
CA GLY A 407 -12.19 -10.85 -2.61
C GLY A 407 -11.18 -11.06 -1.49
N ASP A 408 -10.21 -10.16 -1.42
CA ASP A 408 -9.31 -10.02 -0.28
C ASP A 408 -9.36 -8.56 0.15
N ILE A 409 -9.68 -8.32 1.41
CA ILE A 409 -9.92 -6.98 1.94
C ILE A 409 -8.81 -6.53 2.89
N HIS A 410 -7.64 -7.16 2.84
CA HIS A 410 -6.57 -6.87 3.78
C HIS A 410 -5.20 -6.93 3.10
N GLY A 411 -4.61 -5.77 2.83
CA GLY A 411 -3.24 -5.68 2.31
C GLY A 411 -2.72 -4.25 2.26
N GLN A 412 -1.40 -4.12 2.09
CA GLN A 412 -0.63 -2.88 2.26
C GLN A 412 0.04 -2.47 0.94
N SER A 413 0.36 -1.18 0.81
CA SER A 413 1.17 -0.62 -0.28
C SER A 413 2.43 0.07 0.25
N GLY A 414 3.24 0.61 -0.65
CA GLY A 414 4.41 1.43 -0.33
C GLY A 414 4.09 2.77 0.34
N LEU A 415 2.81 3.11 0.54
CA LEU A 415 2.43 4.23 1.40
C LEU A 415 2.76 3.95 2.87
N SER A 416 2.62 2.70 3.31
CA SER A 416 3.02 2.25 4.64
C SER A 416 4.30 1.41 4.59
N ASP A 417 4.18 0.08 4.63
CA ASP A 417 5.32 -0.84 4.64
C ASP A 417 5.20 -2.01 3.66
N GLY A 418 4.28 -1.91 2.70
CA GLY A 418 4.13 -2.83 1.58
C GLY A 418 5.05 -2.51 0.40
N MET A 419 5.09 -3.42 -0.58
CA MET A 419 5.68 -3.19 -1.90
C MET A 419 4.67 -2.56 -2.85
N GLY A 420 5.18 -1.90 -3.90
CA GLY A 420 4.35 -1.35 -4.96
C GLY A 420 3.52 -0.15 -4.51
N GLU A 421 2.80 0.42 -5.45
CA GLU A 421 2.09 1.69 -5.29
C GLU A 421 0.57 1.46 -5.26
N VAL A 422 -0.20 2.50 -4.90
CA VAL A 422 -1.65 2.40 -4.69
C VAL A 422 -2.37 1.84 -5.92
N ASP A 423 -2.09 2.37 -7.11
CA ASP A 423 -2.62 1.92 -8.40
C ASP A 423 -2.22 0.48 -8.74
N GLN A 424 -0.97 0.14 -8.44
CA GLN A 424 -0.45 -1.21 -8.67
C GLN A 424 -1.13 -2.24 -7.79
N TYR A 425 -1.45 -1.93 -6.54
CA TYR A 425 -2.22 -2.80 -5.66
C TYR A 425 -3.56 -3.17 -6.31
N TYR A 426 -4.34 -2.19 -6.77
CA TYR A 426 -5.65 -2.47 -7.37
C TYR A 426 -5.56 -3.28 -8.67
N HIS A 427 -4.61 -2.98 -9.56
CA HIS A 427 -4.40 -3.80 -10.76
C HIS A 427 -3.97 -5.23 -10.43
N ARG A 428 -3.22 -5.41 -9.34
CA ARG A 428 -2.75 -6.73 -8.88
C ARG A 428 -3.89 -7.61 -8.34
N ALA A 429 -4.98 -7.02 -7.85
CA ALA A 429 -6.18 -7.76 -7.43
C ALA A 429 -6.73 -8.68 -8.54
N GLN A 430 -6.64 -8.21 -9.79
CA GLN A 430 -7.10 -8.95 -10.98
C GLN A 430 -5.99 -9.79 -11.63
N ASP A 431 -4.74 -9.70 -11.16
CA ASP A 431 -3.65 -10.56 -11.60
C ASP A 431 -3.53 -11.80 -10.71
N LYS A 432 -3.32 -12.97 -11.33
CA LYS A 432 -3.25 -14.32 -10.70
C LYS A 432 -4.45 -14.73 -9.82
N ALA A 433 -4.78 -14.02 -8.75
CA ALA A 433 -5.86 -14.33 -7.83
C ALA A 433 -7.25 -14.14 -8.45
N LYS A 434 -7.43 -13.21 -9.41
CA LYS A 434 -8.73 -12.93 -10.07
C LYS A 434 -9.82 -12.54 -9.06
N LEU A 435 -9.51 -11.58 -8.19
CA LEU A 435 -10.44 -11.07 -7.19
C LEU A 435 -11.53 -10.21 -7.84
N ASP A 436 -12.74 -10.33 -7.30
CA ASP A 436 -13.91 -9.55 -7.69
C ASP A 436 -14.01 -8.24 -6.87
N PHE A 437 -13.48 -8.25 -5.64
CA PHE A 437 -13.44 -7.08 -4.77
C PHE A 437 -12.17 -7.04 -3.92
N THR A 438 -11.75 -5.84 -3.54
CA THR A 438 -10.55 -5.64 -2.73
C THR A 438 -10.65 -4.40 -1.84
N ALA A 439 -9.76 -4.29 -0.84
CA ALA A 439 -9.60 -3.11 -0.02
C ALA A 439 -8.12 -2.92 0.31
N LEU A 440 -7.56 -1.76 -0.04
CA LEU A 440 -6.24 -1.36 0.41
C LEU A 440 -6.37 -0.85 1.85
N THR A 441 -5.57 -1.40 2.76
CA THR A 441 -5.67 -1.18 4.20
C THR A 441 -4.33 -0.70 4.76
N ASP A 442 -3.68 0.26 4.10
CA ASP A 442 -2.45 0.87 4.61
C ASP A 442 -2.61 1.28 6.08
N HIS A 443 -1.55 1.06 6.87
CA HIS A 443 -1.48 1.47 8.27
C HIS A 443 -1.78 2.96 8.46
N ASP A 444 -2.55 3.31 9.48
CA ASP A 444 -2.84 4.69 9.83
C ASP A 444 -1.65 5.44 10.44
N CYS A 445 -0.70 4.70 11.02
CA CYS A 445 0.43 5.19 11.81
C CYS A 445 1.69 4.35 11.57
N TYR A 446 2.07 4.13 10.31
CA TYR A 446 3.31 3.42 9.98
C TYR A 446 3.77 3.69 8.53
N PRO A 447 5.05 4.08 8.25
CA PRO A 447 6.15 4.38 9.18
C PRO A 447 6.00 5.73 9.90
N ASP A 448 5.01 6.51 9.50
CA ASP A 448 4.53 7.73 10.13
C ASP A 448 3.00 7.80 10.02
N TRP A 449 2.37 8.85 10.53
CA TRP A 449 0.94 9.05 10.36
C TRP A 449 0.58 9.28 8.90
N THR A 450 -0.39 8.50 8.41
CA THR A 450 -1.03 8.74 7.10
C THR A 450 -1.68 10.11 7.13
N THR A 451 -1.18 11.08 6.39
CA THR A 451 -1.61 12.49 6.42
C THR A 451 -3.00 12.72 5.79
N GLN A 452 -3.50 13.97 5.76
CA GLN A 452 -4.81 14.24 5.14
C GLN A 452 -4.74 14.10 3.62
N SER A 453 -3.66 14.59 3.03
CA SER A 453 -3.42 14.49 1.60
C SER A 453 -3.17 13.05 1.15
N GLU A 454 -2.45 12.24 1.93
CA GLU A 454 -2.30 10.80 1.67
C GLU A 454 -3.63 10.06 1.77
N TRP A 455 -4.45 10.35 2.79
CA TRP A 455 -5.80 9.78 2.89
C TRP A 455 -6.68 10.18 1.71
N GLU A 456 -6.64 11.44 1.28
CA GLU A 456 -7.40 11.88 0.11
C GLU A 456 -6.88 11.24 -1.18
N MET A 457 -5.57 10.97 -1.29
CA MET A 457 -5.00 10.22 -2.41
C MET A 457 -5.54 8.78 -2.43
N LEU A 458 -5.64 8.12 -1.28
CA LEU A 458 -6.25 6.79 -1.14
C LEU A 458 -7.74 6.81 -1.53
N ARG A 459 -8.51 7.81 -1.05
CA ARG A 459 -9.92 8.00 -1.43
C ARG A 459 -10.09 8.19 -2.94
N THR A 460 -9.27 9.05 -3.52
CA THR A 460 -9.27 9.33 -4.96
C THR A 460 -8.97 8.07 -5.76
N ASN A 461 -7.89 7.35 -5.45
CA ASN A 461 -7.53 6.12 -6.16
C ASN A 461 -8.57 5.01 -5.97
N CYS A 462 -9.12 4.83 -4.76
CA CYS A 462 -10.22 3.89 -4.52
C CYS A 462 -11.42 4.17 -5.44
N ARG A 463 -11.76 5.44 -5.67
CA ARG A 463 -12.83 5.87 -6.57
C ARG A 463 -12.52 5.60 -8.03
N LEU A 464 -11.31 5.94 -8.48
CA LEU A 464 -10.85 5.73 -9.86
C LEU A 464 -10.82 4.24 -10.22
N MET A 465 -10.34 3.40 -9.30
CA MET A 465 -10.14 1.96 -9.50
C MET A 465 -11.44 1.14 -9.38
N ASN A 466 -12.43 1.64 -8.60
CA ASN A 466 -13.70 0.94 -8.47
C ASN A 466 -14.53 0.99 -9.75
N LYS A 467 -14.89 -0.18 -10.29
CA LYS A 467 -15.73 -0.33 -11.47
C LYS A 467 -16.80 -1.39 -11.24
N ASP A 468 -18.05 -0.94 -11.05
CA ASP A 468 -19.23 -1.79 -10.89
C ASP A 468 -19.23 -2.93 -11.92
N GLY A 469 -19.42 -4.16 -11.47
CA GLY A 469 -19.43 -5.35 -12.33
C GLY A 469 -18.05 -5.89 -12.73
N GLU A 470 -16.95 -5.20 -12.42
CA GLU A 470 -15.58 -5.62 -12.78
C GLU A 470 -14.64 -5.73 -11.58
N LEU A 471 -14.56 -4.70 -10.74
CA LEU A 471 -13.79 -4.71 -9.49
C LEU A 471 -14.44 -3.74 -8.50
N ALA A 472 -14.95 -4.26 -7.39
CA ALA A 472 -15.44 -3.42 -6.30
C ALA A 472 -14.32 -3.08 -5.33
N CYS A 473 -14.01 -1.79 -5.16
CA CYS A 473 -13.00 -1.32 -4.23
C CYS A 473 -13.66 -0.69 -3.00
N LEU A 474 -13.34 -1.21 -1.81
CA LEU A 474 -13.77 -0.63 -0.55
C LEU A 474 -12.71 0.37 -0.07
N LEU A 475 -13.14 1.54 0.41
CA LEU A 475 -12.27 2.49 1.08
C LEU A 475 -12.01 1.95 2.50
N ALA A 476 -10.74 1.79 2.84
CA ALA A 476 -10.34 1.23 4.12
C ALA A 476 -8.96 1.74 4.58
N TYR A 477 -8.65 1.50 5.84
CA TYR A 477 -7.32 1.63 6.42
C TYR A 477 -7.16 0.64 7.57
N GLU A 478 -5.92 0.32 7.89
CA GLU A 478 -5.59 -0.45 9.09
C GLU A 478 -5.36 0.48 10.27
N TRP A 479 -6.18 0.34 11.30
CA TRP A 479 -6.02 1.01 12.58
C TRP A 479 -5.03 0.23 13.45
N THR A 480 -3.86 0.82 13.67
CA THR A 480 -2.70 0.18 14.33
C THR A 480 -2.42 0.87 15.66
N PRO A 481 -3.01 0.39 16.78
CA PRO A 481 -2.80 0.99 18.10
C PRO A 481 -1.35 0.91 18.56
N ASN A 482 -0.98 1.74 19.54
CA ASN A 482 0.34 1.71 20.15
C ASN A 482 0.56 0.43 20.98
N GLU A 483 1.00 -0.65 20.35
CA GLU A 483 1.19 -1.97 20.97
C GLU A 483 2.21 -1.97 22.13
N TYR A 484 3.13 -0.99 22.16
CA TYR A 484 4.11 -0.86 23.24
C TYR A 484 3.52 -0.30 24.54
N LYS A 485 2.39 0.41 24.44
CA LYS A 485 1.78 1.13 25.58
C LYS A 485 0.38 0.63 25.90
N TYR A 486 -0.44 0.44 24.87
CA TYR A 486 -1.82 0.00 24.94
C TYR A 486 -2.09 -0.93 23.75
N ASP A 487 -1.97 -2.22 23.96
CA ASP A 487 -2.33 -3.21 22.94
C ASP A 487 -3.83 -3.47 22.96
N TYR A 488 -4.52 -2.98 21.92
CA TYR A 488 -5.94 -3.22 21.68
C TYR A 488 -6.18 -4.21 20.53
N GLY A 489 -5.10 -4.67 19.88
CA GLY A 489 -5.10 -5.38 18.61
C GLY A 489 -5.49 -4.54 17.39
N HIS A 490 -4.89 -4.85 16.25
CA HIS A 490 -5.15 -4.12 15.01
C HIS A 490 -6.56 -4.43 14.48
N LYS A 491 -7.12 -3.46 13.74
CA LYS A 491 -8.45 -3.59 13.14
C LYS A 491 -8.47 -2.85 11.81
N ASN A 492 -9.11 -3.42 10.81
CA ASN A 492 -9.35 -2.72 9.57
C ASN A 492 -10.71 -2.02 9.61
N VAL A 493 -10.72 -0.75 9.22
CA VAL A 493 -11.94 0.06 9.12
C VAL A 493 -12.38 0.09 7.65
N TYR A 494 -13.63 -0.29 7.37
CA TYR A 494 -14.17 -0.34 6.01
C TYR A 494 -15.41 0.54 5.88
N TYR A 495 -15.38 1.46 4.93
CA TYR A 495 -16.49 2.34 4.63
C TYR A 495 -17.44 1.73 3.60
N ARG A 496 -18.74 2.00 3.76
CA ARG A 496 -19.75 1.59 2.78
C ARG A 496 -19.61 2.34 1.44
N GLY A 497 -19.14 3.58 1.49
CA GLY A 497 -18.80 4.42 0.33
C GLY A 497 -17.34 4.89 0.38
N ASP A 498 -17.02 5.94 -0.36
CA ASP A 498 -15.68 6.55 -0.47
C ASP A 498 -15.54 7.91 0.24
N GLU A 499 -16.49 8.22 1.14
CA GLU A 499 -16.58 9.50 1.85
C GLU A 499 -16.14 9.42 3.32
N GLY A 500 -15.47 8.32 3.71
CA GLY A 500 -14.99 8.12 5.07
C GLY A 500 -13.81 9.01 5.42
N GLU A 501 -13.80 9.58 6.63
CA GLU A 501 -12.64 10.26 7.20
C GLU A 501 -11.66 9.26 7.84
N ILE A 502 -10.38 9.61 7.94
CA ILE A 502 -9.42 8.80 8.70
C ILE A 502 -9.47 9.14 10.20
N PHE A 503 -9.45 8.11 11.05
CA PHE A 503 -9.39 8.21 12.52
C PHE A 503 -8.21 7.40 13.03
N ARG A 504 -7.06 8.06 13.11
CA ARG A 504 -5.78 7.44 13.47
C ARG A 504 -5.77 6.99 14.92
N SER A 505 -5.00 5.95 15.22
CA SER A 505 -4.74 5.48 16.57
C SER A 505 -3.97 6.48 17.45
N GLY A 506 -3.31 7.47 16.83
CA GLY A 506 -2.75 8.64 17.50
C GLY A 506 -3.72 9.82 17.68
N ASP A 507 -4.82 9.87 16.92
CA ASP A 507 -5.81 10.95 16.97
C ASP A 507 -6.81 10.75 18.11
N LYS A 508 -7.32 11.84 18.70
CA LYS A 508 -8.39 11.77 19.73
C LYS A 508 -9.59 10.92 19.30
N GLY A 509 -9.96 10.97 18.02
CA GLY A 509 -11.11 10.23 17.47
C GLY A 509 -10.85 8.74 17.24
N GLY A 510 -9.59 8.28 17.30
CA GLY A 510 -9.22 6.89 17.11
C GLY A 510 -8.32 6.32 18.21
N MET A 511 -7.98 7.08 19.26
CA MET A 511 -6.99 6.69 20.27
C MET A 511 -7.35 5.42 21.05
N THR A 512 -8.63 5.12 21.21
CA THR A 512 -9.12 3.90 21.87
C THR A 512 -10.18 3.23 21.00
N PRO A 513 -10.43 1.91 21.17
CA PRO A 513 -11.52 1.25 20.46
C PRO A 513 -12.87 1.96 20.64
N THR A 514 -13.18 2.45 21.85
CA THR A 514 -14.43 3.18 22.11
C THR A 514 -14.52 4.49 21.32
N ASP A 515 -13.44 5.27 21.28
CA ASP A 515 -13.41 6.52 20.50
C ASP A 515 -13.52 6.23 19.01
N LEU A 516 -12.76 5.24 18.52
CA LEU A 516 -12.80 4.77 17.13
C LEU A 516 -14.23 4.36 16.74
N TYR A 517 -14.86 3.46 17.49
CA TYR A 517 -16.21 2.97 17.22
C TYR A 517 -17.23 4.11 17.16
N ASN A 518 -17.13 5.08 18.07
CA ASN A 518 -18.01 6.25 18.08
C ASN A 518 -17.82 7.14 16.85
N SER A 519 -16.57 7.36 16.43
CA SER A 519 -16.23 8.19 15.27
C SER A 519 -16.70 7.56 13.96
N ILE A 520 -16.41 6.27 13.77
CA ILE A 520 -16.69 5.59 12.49
C ILE A 520 -18.18 5.24 12.31
N ARG A 521 -18.95 5.15 13.40
CA ARG A 521 -20.41 4.91 13.35
C ARG A 521 -21.13 5.97 12.50
N ALA A 522 -20.66 7.21 12.52
CA ALA A 522 -21.21 8.30 11.71
C ALA A 522 -21.15 8.02 10.20
N TYR A 523 -20.20 7.20 9.76
CA TYR A 523 -19.99 6.83 8.37
C TYR A 523 -20.58 5.48 7.99
N LYS A 524 -21.28 4.80 8.91
CA LYS A 524 -21.68 3.40 8.77
C LYS A 524 -20.47 2.55 8.37
N ALA A 525 -19.35 2.72 9.06
CA ALA A 525 -18.19 1.89 8.81
C ALA A 525 -18.26 0.57 9.59
N LEU A 526 -17.56 -0.44 9.10
CA LEU A 526 -17.24 -1.66 9.83
C LEU A 526 -15.83 -1.55 10.41
N CYS A 527 -15.61 -2.14 11.57
CA CYS A 527 -14.28 -2.31 12.15
C CYS A 527 -14.07 -3.79 12.42
N ILE A 528 -13.23 -4.44 11.62
CA ILE A 528 -13.02 -5.89 11.65
C ILE A 528 -11.65 -6.15 12.28
N PRO A 529 -11.58 -6.82 13.44
CA PRO A 529 -10.31 -7.25 14.00
C PRO A 529 -9.64 -8.27 13.08
N HIS A 530 -8.35 -8.09 12.87
CA HIS A 530 -7.53 -9.00 12.10
C HIS A 530 -6.37 -9.54 12.94
N HIS A 531 -5.82 -10.67 12.48
CA HIS A 531 -4.86 -11.49 13.20
C HIS A 531 -5.08 -11.52 14.74
N PRO A 532 -6.29 -11.88 15.22
CA PRO A 532 -6.79 -11.51 16.56
C PRO A 532 -6.05 -12.14 17.73
N ALA A 533 -5.17 -13.11 17.49
CA ALA A 533 -4.33 -13.72 18.52
C ALA A 533 -2.83 -13.52 18.28
N ALA A 534 -2.42 -12.61 17.38
CA ALA A 534 -1.01 -12.47 17.00
C ALA A 534 -0.09 -12.05 18.16
N ASP A 535 1.02 -12.77 18.30
CA ASP A 535 2.09 -12.49 19.25
C ASP A 535 3.44 -12.49 18.52
N TRP A 536 4.05 -11.31 18.41
CA TRP A 536 5.36 -11.11 17.78
C TRP A 536 6.50 -11.06 18.80
N GLY A 537 6.24 -11.46 20.05
CA GLY A 537 7.17 -11.54 21.16
C GLY A 537 7.45 -10.20 21.84
N MET A 538 7.92 -9.20 21.09
CA MET A 538 8.18 -7.86 21.63
C MET A 538 6.92 -7.00 21.72
N VAL A 539 5.98 -7.24 20.81
CA VAL A 539 4.66 -6.62 20.76
C VAL A 539 3.63 -7.73 20.51
N SER A 540 2.42 -7.55 21.03
CA SER A 540 1.27 -8.32 20.59
C SER A 540 0.38 -7.38 19.79
N ALA A 541 -0.27 -7.96 18.78
CA ALA A 541 -1.31 -7.31 17.97
C ALA A 541 -2.65 -8.01 18.22
N ALA A 542 -2.78 -8.70 19.36
CA ALA A 542 -3.93 -9.53 19.67
C ALA A 542 -5.12 -8.65 20.07
N THR A 543 -6.29 -9.01 19.58
CA THR A 543 -7.51 -8.27 19.87
C THR A 543 -7.88 -8.37 21.35
N ASP A 544 -7.98 -7.22 22.01
CA ASP A 544 -8.59 -7.16 23.34
C ASP A 544 -10.11 -7.31 23.21
N TRP A 545 -10.58 -8.54 23.37
CA TRP A 545 -12.00 -8.89 23.35
C TRP A 545 -12.82 -8.28 24.49
N ASN A 546 -12.26 -7.45 25.38
CA ASN A 546 -13.08 -6.64 26.30
C ASN A 546 -13.72 -5.43 25.57
N PHE A 547 -13.20 -5.06 24.40
CA PHE A 547 -13.71 -3.96 23.58
C PHE A 547 -14.46 -4.47 22.36
N HIS A 548 -15.77 -4.67 22.52
CA HIS A 548 -16.66 -5.07 21.44
C HIS A 548 -17.85 -4.10 21.31
N ASP A 549 -18.16 -3.70 20.08
CA ASP A 549 -19.37 -2.96 19.75
C ASP A 549 -20.14 -3.71 18.65
N PRO A 550 -21.35 -4.24 18.94
CA PRO A 550 -22.08 -5.10 18.02
C PRO A 550 -22.72 -4.35 16.83
N GLU A 551 -22.59 -3.03 16.73
CA GLU A 551 -23.03 -2.26 15.57
C GLU A 551 -21.92 -2.14 14.52
N VAL A 552 -20.68 -1.85 14.94
CA VAL A 552 -19.55 -1.63 14.01
C VAL A 552 -18.61 -2.83 13.90
N GLN A 553 -18.48 -3.64 14.95
CA GLN A 553 -17.63 -4.85 14.97
C GLN A 553 -18.48 -6.09 14.71
N ARG A 554 -18.92 -6.25 13.45
CA ARG A 554 -19.82 -7.34 13.02
C ARG A 554 -19.13 -8.61 12.54
N ALA A 555 -17.84 -8.54 12.25
CA ALA A 555 -17.07 -9.62 11.63
C ALA A 555 -15.66 -9.70 12.23
N VAL A 556 -14.98 -10.81 11.97
CA VAL A 556 -13.60 -11.07 12.38
C VAL A 556 -12.86 -11.88 11.33
N GLU A 557 -11.58 -11.58 11.15
CA GLU A 557 -10.68 -12.38 10.31
C GLU A 557 -10.33 -13.70 11.01
N ILE A 558 -10.88 -14.82 10.51
CA ILE A 558 -10.61 -16.15 11.08
C ILE A 558 -9.31 -16.77 10.55
N TYR A 559 -8.81 -16.26 9.43
CA TYR A 559 -7.62 -16.78 8.75
C TYR A 559 -6.89 -15.69 7.99
N SER A 560 -5.57 -15.62 8.16
CA SER A 560 -4.70 -14.83 7.29
C SER A 560 -3.36 -15.51 7.05
N ARG A 561 -2.47 -14.83 6.33
CA ARG A 561 -1.10 -15.32 6.12
C ARG A 561 -0.36 -15.60 7.42
N HIS A 562 -0.74 -14.97 8.52
CA HIS A 562 -0.01 -15.10 9.78
C HIS A 562 -0.29 -16.43 10.47
N ALA A 563 -1.56 -16.78 10.62
CA ALA A 563 -2.00 -18.06 11.17
C ALA A 563 -3.49 -18.28 10.90
N PRO A 564 -4.00 -19.51 11.08
CA PRO A 564 -5.41 -19.73 11.39
C PRO A 564 -5.70 -19.21 12.80
N PHE A 565 -6.76 -18.43 12.95
CA PHE A 565 -7.18 -17.81 14.20
C PHE A 565 -8.49 -18.36 14.76
N GLU A 566 -9.05 -19.42 14.14
CA GLU A 566 -10.21 -20.14 14.66
C GLU A 566 -10.01 -20.48 16.15
N ASP A 567 -8.92 -21.18 16.46
CA ASP A 567 -8.56 -21.60 17.81
C ASP A 567 -7.04 -21.43 18.07
N PHE A 568 -6.59 -21.73 19.28
CA PHE A 568 -5.17 -21.67 19.64
C PHE A 568 -4.29 -22.76 18.96
N PRO A 569 -4.70 -24.04 18.89
CA PRO A 569 -3.85 -25.10 18.34
C PRO A 569 -3.70 -25.09 16.81
N SER A 570 -4.65 -24.55 16.06
CA SER A 570 -4.71 -24.67 14.60
C SER A 570 -3.46 -24.12 13.91
N ARG A 571 -3.07 -24.79 12.83
CA ARG A 571 -1.92 -24.48 11.98
C ARG A 571 -2.29 -24.73 10.52
N SER A 572 -1.62 -24.05 9.61
CA SER A 572 -1.84 -24.25 8.17
C SER A 572 -0.55 -24.02 7.39
N LYS A 573 -0.27 -24.88 6.41
CA LYS A 573 0.92 -24.74 5.56
C LYS A 573 0.94 -23.45 4.73
N PHE A 574 -0.22 -22.84 4.49
CA PHE A 574 -0.32 -21.57 3.73
C PHE A 574 -0.21 -20.34 4.63
N THR A 575 0.27 -20.51 5.88
CA THR A 575 0.51 -19.44 6.84
C THR A 575 1.93 -19.50 7.39
N LYS A 576 2.40 -18.39 7.97
CA LYS A 576 3.66 -18.32 8.74
C LYS A 576 3.59 -19.09 10.05
N ASN A 577 2.38 -19.41 10.53
CA ASN A 577 2.14 -20.08 11.81
C ASN A 577 2.83 -19.36 12.98
N ILE A 578 2.60 -18.06 13.05
CA ILE A 578 3.15 -17.17 14.08
C ILE A 578 2.74 -17.63 15.48
N LYS A 579 3.41 -17.13 16.52
CA LYS A 579 2.96 -17.38 17.88
C LYS A 579 1.58 -16.76 18.07
N LYS A 580 0.71 -17.49 18.77
CA LYS A 580 -0.63 -17.04 19.13
C LYS A 580 -0.73 -16.85 20.64
N MET A 581 -1.49 -15.86 21.08
CA MET A 581 -1.91 -15.72 22.47
C MET A 581 -3.07 -16.66 22.78
N GLU A 582 -3.03 -17.30 23.96
CA GLU A 582 -4.17 -18.05 24.48
C GLU A 582 -5.32 -17.09 24.83
N TYR A 583 -6.57 -17.55 24.70
CA TYR A 583 -7.79 -16.81 25.05
C TYR A 583 -8.11 -15.57 24.17
N CYS A 584 -7.44 -15.45 23.03
CA CYS A 584 -7.62 -14.36 22.06
C CYS A 584 -8.14 -14.85 20.69
N SER A 585 -8.42 -16.14 20.51
CA SER A 585 -8.89 -16.69 19.23
C SER A 585 -10.31 -16.26 18.88
N VAL A 586 -10.73 -16.53 17.64
CA VAL A 586 -12.12 -16.29 17.21
C VAL A 586 -13.10 -17.11 18.05
N GLN A 587 -12.78 -18.36 18.36
CA GLN A 587 -13.61 -19.18 19.24
C GLN A 587 -13.73 -18.58 20.66
N ASP A 588 -12.69 -17.91 21.17
CA ASP A 588 -12.76 -17.21 22.46
C ASP A 588 -13.72 -16.03 22.42
N ALA A 589 -13.78 -15.30 21.31
CA ALA A 589 -14.76 -14.24 21.09
C ALA A 589 -16.20 -14.79 21.02
N LEU A 590 -16.40 -15.90 20.31
CA LEU A 590 -17.70 -16.57 20.23
C LEU A 590 -18.16 -17.08 21.60
N ALA A 591 -17.25 -17.63 22.41
CA ALA A 591 -17.53 -18.11 23.77
C ALA A 591 -17.95 -16.96 24.72
N ARG A 592 -17.58 -15.71 24.42
CA ARG A 592 -18.08 -14.51 25.13
C ARG A 592 -19.48 -14.08 24.69
N GLY A 593 -20.07 -14.76 23.72
CA GLY A 593 -21.39 -14.44 23.16
C GLY A 593 -21.37 -13.39 22.05
N TYR A 594 -20.19 -13.03 21.51
CA TYR A 594 -20.09 -12.06 20.42
C TYR A 594 -20.58 -12.65 19.10
N ARG A 595 -21.35 -11.84 18.36
CA ARG A 595 -22.01 -12.27 17.13
C ARG A 595 -21.23 -11.83 15.90
N LEU A 596 -20.09 -12.49 15.67
CA LEU A 596 -19.13 -12.15 14.64
C LEU A 596 -19.27 -13.07 13.41
N GLY A 597 -19.41 -12.47 12.23
CA GLY A 597 -19.26 -13.18 10.95
C GLY A 597 -17.80 -13.45 10.63
N PHE A 598 -17.54 -14.37 9.72
CA PHE A 598 -16.18 -14.72 9.34
C PHE A 598 -15.79 -14.08 8.02
N THR A 599 -14.59 -13.52 8.03
CA THR A 599 -13.81 -13.14 6.85
C THR A 599 -12.46 -13.85 6.89
N ALA A 600 -11.74 -13.80 5.77
CA ALA A 600 -10.33 -14.14 5.71
C ALA A 600 -9.63 -13.10 4.81
N GLY A 601 -8.34 -12.92 4.99
CA GLY A 601 -7.55 -11.93 4.25
C GLY A 601 -6.10 -12.35 4.11
N SER A 602 -5.31 -11.57 3.38
CA SER A 602 -3.89 -11.85 3.25
C SER A 602 -3.05 -11.12 4.28
N ASP A 603 -3.34 -9.85 4.60
CA ASP A 603 -2.36 -8.92 5.16
C ASP A 603 -1.09 -8.85 4.29
N SER A 604 -1.30 -8.72 2.98
CA SER A 604 -0.21 -8.78 2.02
C SER A 604 0.58 -7.47 1.98
N HIS A 605 1.86 -7.52 2.33
CA HIS A 605 2.82 -6.42 2.17
C HIS A 605 3.64 -6.52 0.87
N GLN A 606 3.25 -7.40 -0.04
CA GLN A 606 4.03 -7.72 -1.24
C GLN A 606 3.16 -7.76 -2.50
N THR A 607 1.98 -7.12 -2.46
CA THR A 607 0.98 -7.09 -3.54
C THR A 607 0.57 -8.49 -4.00
N GLU A 608 0.33 -9.39 -3.04
CA GLU A 608 -0.07 -10.78 -3.31
C GLU A 608 -1.37 -11.14 -2.58
N HIS A 609 -2.21 -10.14 -2.36
CA HIS A 609 -3.54 -10.32 -1.80
C HIS A 609 -4.36 -11.28 -2.68
N GLY A 610 -5.07 -12.19 -2.02
CA GLY A 610 -5.75 -13.32 -2.65
C GLY A 610 -4.88 -14.50 -3.10
N VAL A 611 -3.57 -14.31 -3.27
CA VAL A 611 -2.61 -15.40 -3.56
C VAL A 611 -2.08 -15.98 -2.27
N GLU A 612 -1.57 -15.13 -1.39
CA GLU A 612 -1.16 -15.48 -0.03
C GLU A 612 -2.33 -15.35 0.95
N GLY A 613 -2.29 -16.06 2.08
CA GLY A 613 -3.33 -15.96 3.12
C GLY A 613 -4.68 -16.51 2.67
N GLY A 614 -5.77 -15.84 3.05
CA GLY A 614 -7.14 -16.25 2.72
C GLY A 614 -7.90 -15.23 1.88
N ILE A 615 -9.09 -15.63 1.44
CA ILE A 615 -10.03 -14.77 0.73
C ILE A 615 -11.41 -14.87 1.37
N VAL A 616 -12.19 -13.80 1.24
CA VAL A 616 -13.57 -13.73 1.68
C VAL A 616 -14.51 -13.95 0.49
N ALA A 617 -15.54 -14.75 0.71
CA ALA A 617 -16.64 -14.94 -0.22
C ALA A 617 -17.86 -14.15 0.28
N ALA A 618 -18.52 -13.42 -0.61
CA ALA A 618 -19.66 -12.57 -0.28
C ALA A 618 -20.86 -12.84 -1.21
N PHE A 619 -22.04 -13.04 -0.62
CA PHE A 619 -23.28 -13.15 -1.37
C PHE A 619 -23.89 -11.77 -1.58
N VAL A 620 -24.04 -11.35 -2.82
CA VAL A 620 -24.51 -10.01 -3.18
C VAL A 620 -25.45 -10.05 -4.39
N PRO A 621 -26.40 -9.12 -4.54
CA PRO A 621 -27.27 -9.08 -5.72
C PRO A 621 -26.52 -8.79 -7.04
N SER A 622 -25.44 -8.02 -6.95
CA SER A 622 -24.53 -7.69 -8.06
C SER A 622 -23.21 -7.17 -7.51
N LEU A 623 -22.14 -7.15 -8.31
CA LEU A 623 -20.83 -6.69 -7.87
C LEU A 623 -20.78 -5.16 -7.78
N LYS A 624 -20.98 -4.65 -6.56
CA LYS A 624 -20.85 -3.23 -6.18
C LYS A 624 -20.26 -3.12 -4.78
N ARG A 625 -19.46 -2.08 -4.51
CA ARG A 625 -18.81 -1.91 -3.20
C ARG A 625 -19.82 -1.85 -2.05
N GLU A 626 -20.97 -1.21 -2.25
CA GLU A 626 -22.00 -1.07 -1.23
C GLU A 626 -22.60 -2.42 -0.87
N TYR A 627 -22.80 -3.29 -1.87
CA TYR A 627 -23.36 -4.61 -1.65
C TYR A 627 -22.35 -5.58 -1.03
N VAL A 628 -21.06 -5.46 -1.38
CA VAL A 628 -20.00 -6.20 -0.70
C VAL A 628 -19.94 -5.78 0.77
N TRP A 629 -19.97 -4.48 1.05
CA TRP A 629 -20.05 -3.97 2.42
C TRP A 629 -21.31 -4.45 3.14
N ASP A 630 -22.49 -4.41 2.49
CA ASP A 630 -23.75 -4.87 3.08
C ASP A 630 -23.67 -6.38 3.40
N ALA A 631 -22.99 -7.19 2.59
CA ALA A 631 -22.77 -8.61 2.88
C ALA A 631 -21.88 -8.81 4.11
N LEU A 632 -20.77 -8.07 4.23
CA LEU A 632 -19.89 -8.08 5.40
C LEU A 632 -20.66 -7.67 6.67
N TYR A 633 -21.44 -6.59 6.61
CA TYR A 633 -22.23 -6.09 7.73
C TYR A 633 -23.28 -7.11 8.20
N ASN A 634 -24.00 -7.70 7.23
CA ASN A 634 -25.01 -8.73 7.49
C ASN A 634 -24.40 -10.11 7.79
N ARG A 635 -23.07 -10.25 7.75
CA ARG A 635 -22.33 -11.52 7.94
C ARG A 635 -22.73 -12.60 6.95
N LEU A 636 -23.24 -12.20 5.77
CA LEU A 636 -23.53 -13.12 4.68
C LEU A 636 -22.27 -13.36 3.85
N THR A 637 -21.21 -13.74 4.56
CA THR A 637 -19.87 -13.96 4.06
C THR A 637 -19.28 -15.23 4.68
N TYR A 638 -18.17 -15.69 4.13
CA TYR A 638 -17.37 -16.76 4.73
C TYR A 638 -15.91 -16.63 4.29
N GLY A 639 -14.99 -17.19 5.08
CA GLY A 639 -13.56 -17.19 4.75
C GLY A 639 -13.13 -18.49 4.08
N THR A 640 -12.19 -18.42 3.14
CA THR A 640 -11.44 -19.59 2.64
C THR A 640 -9.94 -19.31 2.66
N THR A 641 -9.14 -20.36 2.56
CA THR A 641 -7.67 -20.22 2.46
C THR A 641 -7.18 -19.90 1.06
N GLY A 642 -8.06 -19.54 0.11
CA GLY A 642 -7.72 -19.18 -1.28
C GLY A 642 -8.47 -19.97 -2.35
N ALA A 643 -8.75 -21.25 -2.12
CA ALA A 643 -9.60 -22.03 -3.03
C ALA A 643 -11.05 -21.54 -2.95
N ARG A 644 -11.75 -21.47 -4.10
CA ARG A 644 -13.14 -20.98 -4.16
C ARG A 644 -14.14 -22.10 -3.83
N ILE A 645 -14.03 -22.61 -2.60
CA ILE A 645 -14.97 -23.57 -2.02
C ILE A 645 -16.33 -22.88 -1.88
N LEU A 646 -17.41 -23.54 -2.31
CA LEU A 646 -18.77 -23.04 -2.10
C LEU A 646 -19.31 -23.59 -0.79
N VAL A 647 -19.79 -22.71 0.10
CA VAL A 647 -20.29 -23.09 1.43
C VAL A 647 -21.63 -22.42 1.70
N SER A 648 -22.61 -23.21 2.11
CA SER A 648 -23.91 -22.74 2.60
C SER A 648 -24.26 -23.48 3.89
N LEU A 649 -24.61 -22.71 4.91
CA LEU A 649 -25.23 -23.20 6.14
C LEU A 649 -26.56 -22.46 6.31
N LYS A 650 -27.61 -23.21 6.66
CA LYS A 650 -28.91 -22.65 7.01
C LYS A 650 -29.47 -23.30 8.26
N ILE A 651 -30.20 -22.51 9.05
CA ILE A 651 -31.01 -23.02 10.17
C ILE A 651 -32.43 -22.50 10.01
N ASN A 652 -33.40 -23.42 9.94
CA ASN A 652 -34.81 -23.12 9.63
C ASN A 652 -34.95 -22.24 8.36
N GLY A 653 -34.13 -22.51 7.34
CA GLY A 653 -34.07 -21.75 6.10
C GLY A 653 -33.34 -20.40 6.16
N ALA A 654 -33.01 -19.88 7.34
CA ALA A 654 -32.23 -18.64 7.49
C ALA A 654 -30.74 -18.90 7.19
N PRO A 655 -30.07 -18.06 6.38
CA PRO A 655 -28.70 -18.30 5.94
C PRO A 655 -27.66 -17.98 7.03
N MET A 656 -26.42 -18.44 6.82
CA MET A 656 -25.26 -18.06 7.63
C MET A 656 -25.15 -16.55 7.87
N GLY A 657 -24.69 -16.18 9.06
CA GLY A 657 -24.71 -14.80 9.56
C GLY A 657 -25.99 -14.42 10.30
N SER A 658 -27.08 -15.19 10.15
CA SER A 658 -28.37 -14.87 10.76
C SER A 658 -28.43 -15.11 12.26
N GLU A 659 -29.34 -14.39 12.91
CA GLU A 659 -29.75 -14.60 14.30
C GLU A 659 -31.20 -15.12 14.29
N VAL A 660 -31.39 -16.42 14.54
CA VAL A 660 -32.67 -17.13 14.42
C VAL A 660 -33.37 -17.17 15.77
N LYS A 661 -34.63 -16.73 15.81
CA LYS A 661 -35.48 -16.84 17.00
C LYS A 661 -36.43 -18.02 16.90
N THR A 662 -36.50 -18.85 17.93
CA THR A 662 -37.40 -20.02 18.00
C THR A 662 -38.25 -19.99 19.27
N LEU A 663 -39.43 -20.63 19.22
CA LEU A 663 -40.37 -20.70 20.35
C LEU A 663 -40.19 -22.01 21.12
N GLY A 664 -39.96 -21.92 22.43
CA GLY A 664 -39.79 -23.10 23.30
C GLY A 664 -38.65 -24.02 22.85
N ASP A 665 -38.78 -25.32 23.14
CA ASP A 665 -37.73 -26.32 22.93
C ASP A 665 -37.82 -27.05 21.58
N ALA A 666 -38.50 -26.47 20.58
CA ALA A 666 -38.63 -27.11 19.28
C ALA A 666 -37.25 -27.33 18.62
N PRO A 667 -36.99 -28.50 18.00
CA PRO A 667 -35.75 -28.72 17.27
C PRO A 667 -35.63 -27.73 16.11
N VAL A 668 -34.40 -27.38 15.76
CA VAL A 668 -34.10 -26.59 14.57
C VAL A 668 -33.60 -27.50 13.45
N THR A 669 -34.00 -27.21 12.22
CA THR A 669 -33.50 -27.91 11.04
C THR A 669 -32.23 -27.22 10.57
N ILE A 670 -31.12 -27.96 10.57
CA ILE A 670 -29.81 -27.51 10.10
C ILE A 670 -29.55 -28.12 8.73
N GLU A 671 -29.32 -27.27 7.74
CA GLU A 671 -29.03 -27.66 6.36
C GLU A 671 -27.64 -27.16 5.97
N GLY A 672 -26.79 -28.06 5.49
CA GLY A 672 -25.47 -27.72 4.97
C GLY A 672 -25.32 -28.17 3.51
N SER A 673 -24.69 -27.32 2.70
CA SER A 673 -24.27 -27.65 1.34
C SER A 673 -22.87 -27.13 1.11
N VAL A 674 -21.97 -28.01 0.69
CA VAL A 674 -20.57 -27.69 0.40
C VAL A 674 -20.20 -28.27 -0.96
N LEU A 675 -19.52 -27.46 -1.78
CA LEU A 675 -18.88 -27.89 -3.02
C LEU A 675 -17.43 -27.40 -3.05
N GLY A 676 -16.49 -28.28 -2.69
CA GLY A 676 -15.06 -28.04 -2.78
C GLY A 676 -14.50 -28.20 -4.20
N THR A 677 -13.26 -27.81 -4.41
CA THR A 677 -12.51 -28.03 -5.67
C THR A 677 -11.76 -29.36 -5.69
N ASP A 678 -11.73 -30.05 -4.54
CA ASP A 678 -11.17 -31.38 -4.27
C ASP A 678 -12.02 -32.06 -3.18
N THR A 679 -11.71 -33.31 -2.82
CA THR A 679 -12.40 -34.07 -1.78
C THR A 679 -12.47 -33.31 -0.46
N VAL A 680 -13.67 -33.24 0.13
CA VAL A 680 -13.94 -32.47 1.35
C VAL A 680 -14.22 -33.35 2.57
N THR A 681 -13.77 -32.88 3.73
CA THR A 681 -14.33 -33.22 5.03
C THR A 681 -15.09 -32.00 5.54
N VAL A 682 -16.33 -32.19 5.99
CA VAL A 682 -17.16 -31.12 6.55
C VAL A 682 -17.44 -31.43 8.01
N GLU A 683 -17.24 -30.43 8.86
CA GLU A 683 -17.53 -30.49 10.29
C GLU A 683 -18.56 -29.43 10.63
N LEU A 684 -19.61 -29.83 11.34
CA LEU A 684 -20.57 -28.92 11.95
C LEU A 684 -20.14 -28.69 13.39
N LEU A 685 -19.85 -27.43 13.71
CA LEU A 685 -19.50 -26.99 15.04
C LEU A 685 -20.71 -26.35 15.71
N ARG A 686 -20.88 -26.64 16.99
CA ARG A 686 -21.81 -25.95 17.89
C ARG A 686 -21.05 -25.54 19.14
N ASP A 687 -21.09 -24.26 19.47
CA ASP A 687 -20.43 -23.69 20.66
C ASP A 687 -18.97 -24.12 20.76
N ASN A 688 -18.24 -23.97 19.64
CA ASN A 688 -16.83 -24.35 19.46
C ASN A 688 -16.51 -25.85 19.50
N HIS A 689 -17.51 -26.73 19.57
CA HIS A 689 -17.33 -28.18 19.58
C HIS A 689 -17.85 -28.81 18.30
N VAL A 690 -17.07 -29.71 17.70
CA VAL A 690 -17.53 -30.52 16.56
C VAL A 690 -18.62 -31.48 17.04
N ILE A 691 -19.85 -31.27 16.58
CA ILE A 691 -20.99 -32.14 16.91
C ILE A 691 -21.24 -33.19 15.83
N LYS A 692 -20.78 -32.95 14.60
CA LYS A 692 -20.89 -33.89 13.49
C LYS A 692 -19.75 -33.68 12.48
N SER A 693 -19.27 -34.77 11.90
CA SER A 693 -18.26 -34.77 10.85
C SER A 693 -18.66 -35.72 9.72
N TRP A 694 -18.43 -35.31 8.48
CA TRP A 694 -18.64 -36.08 7.26
C TRP A 694 -17.36 -36.10 6.44
N ALA A 695 -16.75 -37.28 6.30
CA ALA A 695 -15.72 -37.52 5.30
C ALA A 695 -16.41 -37.93 4.00
N CYS A 696 -16.44 -37.03 3.01
CA CYS A 696 -17.16 -37.27 1.77
C CYS A 696 -16.30 -38.03 0.77
N ASP A 697 -16.91 -38.93 0.00
CA ASP A 697 -16.20 -39.70 -1.05
C ASP A 697 -15.77 -38.82 -2.25
N GLY A 698 -16.16 -37.54 -2.26
CA GLY A 698 -15.85 -36.56 -3.30
C GLY A 698 -15.84 -35.13 -2.76
N ASN A 699 -16.01 -34.16 -3.67
CA ASN A 699 -15.95 -32.74 -3.35
C ASN A 699 -17.30 -32.13 -2.92
N THR A 700 -18.35 -32.93 -2.82
CA THR A 700 -19.70 -32.46 -2.47
C THR A 700 -20.16 -33.05 -1.15
N CYS A 701 -20.75 -32.22 -0.30
CA CYS A 701 -21.41 -32.63 0.93
C CYS A 701 -22.74 -31.89 1.07
N ASP A 702 -23.86 -32.61 1.05
CA ASP A 702 -25.16 -32.06 1.40
C ASP A 702 -25.75 -32.86 2.56
N PHE A 703 -26.31 -32.18 3.56
CA PHE A 703 -26.95 -32.82 4.69
C PHE A 703 -28.09 -31.97 5.24
N SER A 704 -29.02 -32.65 5.92
CA SER A 704 -30.05 -32.06 6.75
C SER A 704 -30.13 -32.85 8.05
N LEU A 705 -30.18 -32.17 9.18
CA LEU A 705 -30.36 -32.80 10.50
C LEU A 705 -31.17 -31.89 11.42
N GLU A 706 -31.69 -32.46 12.49
CA GLU A 706 -32.33 -31.72 13.57
C GLU A 706 -31.41 -31.66 14.79
N ASP A 707 -31.39 -30.50 15.46
CA ASP A 707 -30.71 -30.35 16.74
C ASP A 707 -31.58 -29.56 17.72
N SER A 708 -31.46 -29.89 19.02
CA SER A 708 -32.22 -29.28 20.11
C SER A 708 -31.30 -28.56 21.09
N ALA A 709 -30.39 -27.71 20.60
CA ALA A 709 -29.53 -26.92 21.47
C ALA A 709 -30.28 -25.88 22.29
N GLU A 710 -29.63 -25.43 23.36
CA GLU A 710 -30.09 -24.36 24.25
C GLU A 710 -30.11 -23.00 23.56
N SER A 711 -30.70 -21.99 24.21
CA SER A 711 -30.67 -20.61 23.72
C SER A 711 -29.25 -20.06 23.72
N GLY A 712 -28.89 -19.32 22.67
CA GLY A 712 -27.55 -18.78 22.47
C GLY A 712 -26.61 -19.70 21.70
N ALA A 713 -27.08 -20.87 21.26
CA ALA A 713 -26.27 -21.82 20.51
C ALA A 713 -25.73 -21.20 19.20
N CYS A 714 -24.44 -21.38 18.96
CA CYS A 714 -23.71 -20.82 17.82
C CYS A 714 -23.23 -21.95 16.90
N TYR A 715 -23.68 -21.97 15.65
CA TYR A 715 -23.35 -23.00 14.67
C TYR A 715 -22.53 -22.45 13.52
N TYR A 716 -21.49 -23.17 13.10
CA TYR A 716 -20.79 -22.89 11.85
C TYR A 716 -20.21 -24.17 11.24
N LEU A 717 -19.88 -24.12 9.95
CA LEU A 717 -19.21 -25.19 9.23
C LEU A 717 -17.72 -24.90 9.13
N ARG A 718 -16.92 -25.93 9.37
CA ARG A 718 -15.52 -25.99 8.97
C ARG A 718 -15.36 -27.03 7.87
N VAL A 719 -14.74 -26.63 6.77
CA VAL A 719 -14.47 -27.48 5.62
C VAL A 719 -12.96 -27.62 5.47
N THR A 720 -12.49 -28.84 5.28
CA THR A 720 -11.09 -29.14 4.95
C THR A 720 -11.02 -29.99 3.70
N GLN A 721 -10.25 -29.57 2.71
CA GLN A 721 -9.97 -30.32 1.51
C GLN A 721 -8.74 -31.23 1.69
N LYS A 722 -8.63 -32.24 0.83
CA LYS A 722 -7.46 -33.14 0.77
C LYS A 722 -6.13 -32.41 0.54
N ASP A 723 -6.15 -31.32 -0.21
CA ASP A 723 -5.00 -30.46 -0.47
C ASP A 723 -4.75 -29.43 0.65
N GLU A 724 -5.47 -29.54 1.78
CA GLU A 724 -5.41 -28.71 2.98
C GLU A 724 -5.97 -27.29 2.80
N HIS A 725 -6.65 -26.99 1.68
CA HIS A 725 -7.49 -25.80 1.63
C HIS A 725 -8.66 -25.92 2.62
N MET A 726 -9.05 -24.80 3.22
CA MET A 726 -10.13 -24.77 4.21
C MET A 726 -11.13 -23.66 3.90
N ALA A 727 -12.34 -23.80 4.46
CA ALA A 727 -13.34 -22.76 4.52
C ALA A 727 -14.11 -22.78 5.84
N TRP A 728 -14.59 -21.61 6.27
CA TRP A 728 -15.38 -21.44 7.49
C TRP A 728 -16.62 -20.60 7.18
N SER A 729 -17.82 -21.19 7.28
CA SER A 729 -19.07 -20.44 7.12
C SER A 729 -19.20 -19.41 8.24
N SER A 730 -19.78 -18.23 7.98
CA SER A 730 -20.19 -17.38 9.11
C SER A 730 -21.13 -18.13 10.05
N PRO A 731 -21.12 -17.84 11.37
CA PRO A 731 -21.99 -18.54 12.29
C PRO A 731 -23.47 -18.17 12.16
N ILE A 732 -24.33 -19.04 12.67
CA ILE A 732 -25.75 -18.76 12.93
C ILE A 732 -26.00 -18.93 14.42
N TRP A 733 -26.69 -17.95 15.01
CA TRP A 733 -27.08 -17.97 16.43
C TRP A 733 -28.55 -18.34 16.57
N VAL A 734 -28.88 -19.25 17.51
CA VAL A 734 -30.26 -19.65 17.81
C VAL A 734 -30.66 -19.15 19.19
N ASP A 735 -31.60 -18.21 19.24
CA ASP A 735 -32.18 -17.68 20.48
C ASP A 735 -33.57 -18.27 20.72
N ARG A 736 -33.80 -18.84 21.90
CA ARG A 736 -35.11 -19.38 22.30
C ARG A 736 -35.85 -18.35 23.15
N ALA A 737 -37.11 -18.09 22.80
CA ALA A 737 -38.01 -17.19 23.52
C ALA A 737 -38.78 -17.88 24.64
#